data_AF-A0A6G0UXX6-F1
#
_entry.id   AF-A0A6G0UXX6-F1
#
_cell.length_a   1.000
_cell.length_b   1.000
_cell.length_c   1.000
_cell.angle_alpha   90.00
_cell.angle_beta   90.00
_cell.angle_gamma   90.00
#
_symmetry.space_group_name_H-M   'P 1'
#
loop_
_entity.id
_entity.type
_entity.pdbx_description
1 polymer ?
#
loop_
_entity_poly.entity_id
_entity_poly.type
_entity_poly.pdbx_seq_one_letter_code
_entity_poly.pdbx_strand_id
1 'polypeptide(L)'
;MSSLRIIHRIGVTTSCILGFSLNSLLVYLILTTKTKELRSYSKLLLQIAICDLLGTFIIGIIQPMVVDVGKNQYMIINGFLSSTTQPLAHILCMITIFTHYFLLSSVAVQYIFRYLVICRSVKMTKKVYTSLLLFPLTMACLNISHAYFGYLPGPGDEDMGARDLNPFLLQPGENTVFIGGVMKGNAPQTFIGNIIAICIILTVYIVVVFCMYKIHSKMKTMKASFSTKTNNLQRALTKILVVQAVNPLVFQIIPTFMLNMIPDFIVGGVIATMVIIWATVSNGLVTIILIKPYREKLFLMFFKKHHIHNISRTTESTRNPNESMVPKLASVQYLDLKPCSLCCFPQTSGDYLYAVACYEQDSSGAYIGEIVLINPSTLTPVSKIGATGGVFRVHCSPENNLFYAVTTDGKCFFVDADSLESRKYSHPESPYFTDGRIFDDVIGFTSDSGRVYVVDREREEELWSTRAHRLRKAGDLECPAWSCDFLEKNTLVTTGDDGLVNIWDTRIASEKSVLSWKNQGDSGTVFVSRRNSTTFAVGDYGQNYRLFSLQDKELEVEKEVELPGGVWHVDYSLESSHGIYSVACMQGGVAVINKDFEILAHVADSKLTYGTAVHQAKGTIQVAEVEFEDKRINSFNFSLAVIMARTKKDNENSSGKKAEGLGMKKKSKARKETFSVYIHRVLKQVHPDTGISSKAMAIMNSFILDTFERVAGEASRLVQISRKNTMGSRDVQTAVRLVLPGELSKHAVSEGTKAKISLMNKNFLIFLPVYSIIISFVYFYHHEGILDNISVDYGIIVSGRWKKGYCIYGNVLKREKNANDVISLVLHSSQDRIDRRIAEQVSFLDNLLITNGFAAKTEIEFYNKSQNYISLAVVLERRTPDSVSCSFKKTLSIWSRVKSHLSVHFLIPSSSRSCPNLEFLKNKGSLCSSTSTVPSLNISRIVSYPANFARNVARSFVDSEFILIADLDHFFSEFFELKMRSLAKQFFKDKENRKTVLVYRIFEVENDRPREPHPLTKEQLKNLLKNEKAREFHSGFGNGHKIPYLQDWLKEDSEGIQFYNDYSSSDWEPQFVSLTSIPLHDEAFLYPSKDNTVLRWEMCRSNFTFAIVFNHFMYHRGFKPLKVHRLLDKARMKIRKQTKSAYLAFNRRMDLLYPETIDLCPKPRL
;
A
#
# COMPACT_ATOMS: atom_id res chain seq x y z
N MET A 1 46.93 3.33 1.09
CA MET A 1 46.00 2.17 1.10
C MET A 1 46.04 1.37 2.40
N SER A 2 47.20 0.98 2.91
CA SER A 2 47.35 0.32 4.23
C SER A 2 46.54 0.98 5.36
N SER A 3 46.64 2.31 5.51
CA SER A 3 45.85 3.08 6.49
C SER A 3 44.33 2.96 6.28
N LEU A 4 43.87 2.84 5.03
CA LEU A 4 42.45 2.70 4.69
C LEU A 4 41.93 1.30 5.08
N ARG A 5 42.74 0.25 4.89
CA ARG A 5 42.45 -1.13 5.31
C ARG A 5 42.38 -1.22 6.85
N ILE A 6 43.25 -0.50 7.56
CA ILE A 6 43.23 -0.36 9.03
C ILE A 6 41.96 0.38 9.50
N ILE A 7 41.62 1.51 8.89
CA ILE A 7 40.39 2.29 9.19
C ILE A 7 39.14 1.45 8.94
N HIS A 8 39.08 0.70 7.81
CA HIS A 8 37.98 -0.22 7.51
C HIS A 8 37.86 -1.28 8.61
N ARG A 9 38.96 -1.95 8.97
CA ARG A 9 38.99 -2.99 10.00
C ARG A 9 38.54 -2.49 11.38
N ILE A 10 39.00 -1.29 11.79
CA ILE A 10 38.55 -0.63 13.02
C ILE A 10 37.04 -0.38 12.92
N GLY A 11 36.56 0.25 11.85
CA GLY A 11 35.15 0.57 11.65
C GLY A 11 34.23 -0.66 11.70
N VAL A 12 34.60 -1.76 11.04
CA VAL A 12 33.86 -3.03 11.08
C VAL A 12 33.86 -3.64 12.48
N THR A 13 34.99 -3.59 13.18
CA THR A 13 35.08 -4.13 14.55
C THR A 13 34.22 -3.31 15.51
N THR A 14 34.27 -1.98 15.44
CA THR A 14 33.43 -1.06 16.22
C THR A 14 31.94 -1.25 15.93
N SER A 15 31.53 -1.33 14.65
CA SER A 15 30.13 -1.56 14.29
C SER A 15 29.65 -2.95 14.73
N CYS A 16 30.49 -3.98 14.71
CA CYS A 16 30.10 -5.30 15.17
C CYS A 16 29.89 -5.35 16.68
N ILE A 17 30.76 -4.70 17.47
CA ILE A 17 30.58 -4.54 18.92
C ILE A 17 29.27 -3.79 19.22
N LEU A 18 29.10 -2.59 18.63
CA LEU A 18 27.90 -1.77 18.85
C LEU A 18 26.62 -2.47 18.35
N GLY A 19 26.66 -3.11 17.19
CA GLY A 19 25.54 -3.83 16.60
C GLY A 19 25.12 -5.04 17.43
N PHE A 20 26.08 -5.80 17.98
CA PHE A 20 25.79 -6.91 18.88
C PHE A 20 25.21 -6.42 20.21
N SER A 21 25.81 -5.40 20.82
CA SER A 21 25.31 -4.80 22.08
C SER A 21 23.91 -4.21 21.93
N LEU A 22 23.68 -3.37 20.90
CA LEU A 22 22.39 -2.69 20.70
C LEU A 22 21.28 -3.65 20.30
N ASN A 23 21.53 -4.65 19.43
CA ASN A 23 20.49 -5.59 19.05
C ASN A 23 20.20 -6.63 20.15
N SER A 24 21.20 -7.03 20.95
CA SER A 24 20.97 -7.86 22.15
C SER A 24 20.14 -7.11 23.19
N LEU A 25 20.44 -5.83 23.41
CA LEU A 25 19.67 -4.93 24.24
C LEU A 25 18.24 -4.73 23.71
N LEU A 26 18.07 -4.57 22.40
CA LEU A 26 16.76 -4.48 21.76
C LEU A 26 15.95 -5.77 21.95
N VAL A 27 16.55 -6.96 21.77
CA VAL A 27 15.91 -8.26 22.07
C VAL A 27 15.45 -8.31 23.54
N TYR A 28 16.32 -7.93 24.48
CA TYR A 28 15.96 -7.84 25.91
C TYR A 28 14.79 -6.89 26.14
N LEU A 29 14.81 -5.68 25.57
CA LEU A 29 13.75 -4.68 25.70
C LEU A 29 12.43 -5.19 25.11
N ILE A 30 12.45 -5.87 23.96
CA ILE A 30 11.25 -6.45 23.32
C ILE A 30 10.66 -7.57 24.18
N LEU A 31 11.48 -8.51 24.67
CA LEU A 31 11.01 -9.66 25.45
C LEU A 31 10.44 -9.25 26.82
N THR A 32 11.00 -8.19 27.41
CA THR A 32 10.66 -7.75 28.77
C THR A 32 9.66 -6.59 28.82
N THR A 33 9.26 -6.00 27.69
CA THR A 33 8.29 -4.89 27.62
C THR A 33 6.98 -5.36 26.98
N LYS A 34 6.02 -5.80 27.82
CA LYS A 34 4.84 -6.55 27.38
C LYS A 34 3.60 -5.65 27.24
N THR A 35 3.61 -4.78 26.25
CA THR A 35 2.46 -3.89 26.00
C THR A 35 1.31 -4.54 25.24
N LYS A 36 0.07 -4.12 25.50
CA LYS A 36 -1.12 -4.59 24.74
C LYS A 36 -1.08 -4.09 23.28
N GLU A 37 -0.54 -2.88 23.07
CA GLU A 37 -0.40 -2.24 21.76
C GLU A 37 0.72 -2.85 20.90
N LEU A 38 1.89 -3.15 21.47
CA LEU A 38 3.02 -3.74 20.73
C LEU A 38 2.92 -5.26 20.61
N ARG A 39 2.00 -5.96 21.30
CA ARG A 39 1.92 -7.45 21.26
C ARG A 39 1.78 -8.05 19.85
N SER A 40 1.23 -7.30 18.89
CA SER A 40 1.15 -7.70 17.47
C SER A 40 2.46 -7.43 16.72
N TYR A 41 3.18 -6.38 17.09
CA TYR A 41 4.38 -5.86 16.40
C TYR A 41 5.69 -6.41 16.99
N SER A 42 5.71 -6.78 18.27
CA SER A 42 6.88 -7.25 19.01
C SER A 42 7.46 -8.55 18.44
N LYS A 43 6.64 -9.44 17.88
CA LYS A 43 7.12 -10.67 17.23
C LYS A 43 7.95 -10.37 15.98
N LEU A 44 7.53 -9.38 15.19
CA LEU A 44 8.24 -8.94 13.99
C LEU A 44 9.52 -8.19 14.35
N LEU A 45 9.47 -7.30 15.34
CA LEU A 45 10.67 -6.62 15.85
C LEU A 45 11.69 -7.60 16.44
N LEU A 46 11.24 -8.60 17.20
CA LEU A 46 12.09 -9.63 17.79
C LEU A 46 12.83 -10.41 16.71
N GLN A 47 12.12 -10.83 15.67
CA GLN A 47 12.71 -11.50 14.51
C GLN A 47 13.78 -10.61 13.86
N ILE A 48 13.48 -9.33 13.61
CA ILE A 48 14.40 -8.43 12.92
C ILE A 48 15.66 -8.17 13.74
N ALA A 49 15.53 -7.98 15.06
CA ALA A 49 16.70 -7.86 15.95
C ALA A 49 17.55 -9.17 15.98
N ILE A 50 16.92 -10.35 15.89
CA ILE A 50 17.64 -11.63 15.74
C ILE A 50 18.34 -11.71 14.37
N CYS A 51 17.71 -11.23 13.30
CA CYS A 51 18.32 -11.18 11.96
C CYS A 51 19.48 -10.18 11.89
N ASP A 52 19.35 -9.00 12.50
CA ASP A 52 20.43 -8.01 12.61
C ASP A 52 21.59 -8.56 13.48
N LEU A 53 21.33 -9.34 14.53
CA LEU A 53 22.36 -10.05 15.31
C LEU A 53 23.12 -11.09 14.48
N LEU A 54 22.40 -11.97 13.77
CA LEU A 54 23.00 -12.98 12.89
C LEU A 54 23.83 -12.33 11.77
N GLY A 55 23.30 -11.27 11.16
CA GLY A 55 24.03 -10.51 10.14
C GLY A 55 25.28 -9.84 10.68
N THR A 56 25.20 -9.23 11.88
CA THR A 56 26.36 -8.61 12.55
C THR A 56 27.45 -9.64 12.88
N PHE A 57 27.07 -10.85 13.31
CA PHE A 57 27.99 -11.95 13.56
C PHE A 57 28.71 -12.43 12.29
N ILE A 58 27.97 -12.63 11.20
CA ILE A 58 28.53 -13.02 9.89
C ILE A 58 29.50 -11.94 9.36
N ILE A 59 29.08 -10.68 9.40
CA ILE A 59 29.92 -9.54 8.97
C ILE A 59 31.19 -9.42 9.83
N GLY A 60 31.09 -9.66 11.14
CA GLY A 60 32.23 -9.60 12.06
C GLY A 60 33.28 -10.69 11.85
N ILE A 61 32.86 -11.91 11.48
CA ILE A 61 33.77 -13.03 11.18
C ILE A 61 34.48 -12.83 9.84
N ILE A 62 33.75 -12.38 8.82
CA ILE A 62 34.24 -12.29 7.44
C ILE A 62 35.00 -10.96 7.19
N GLN A 63 34.56 -9.87 7.81
CA GLN A 63 35.03 -8.48 7.58
C GLN A 63 35.19 -8.17 6.08
N PRO A 64 34.08 -8.20 5.31
CA PRO A 64 34.11 -8.03 3.87
C PRO A 64 34.48 -6.60 3.48
N MET A 65 35.44 -6.45 2.58
CA MET A 65 35.86 -5.18 2.00
C MET A 65 35.79 -5.27 0.47
N VAL A 66 35.14 -4.32 -0.19
CA VAL A 66 35.12 -4.23 -1.65
C VAL A 66 36.09 -3.14 -2.10
N VAL A 67 36.92 -3.44 -3.10
CA VAL A 67 37.90 -2.50 -3.67
C VAL A 67 37.71 -2.41 -5.18
N ASP A 68 37.66 -1.18 -5.69
CA ASP A 68 37.62 -0.90 -7.12
C ASP A 68 39.05 -0.60 -7.61
N VAL A 69 39.57 -1.38 -8.55
CA VAL A 69 40.90 -1.20 -9.18
C VAL A 69 40.70 -1.09 -10.68
N GLY A 70 40.81 0.13 -11.22
CA GLY A 70 40.46 0.42 -12.62
C GLY A 70 39.00 0.04 -12.92
N LYS A 71 38.81 -0.85 -13.91
CA LYS A 71 37.49 -1.39 -14.28
C LYS A 71 37.10 -2.66 -13.53
N ASN A 72 37.92 -3.15 -12.60
CA ASN A 72 37.67 -4.38 -11.88
C ASN A 72 37.26 -4.09 -10.43
N GLN A 73 36.29 -4.84 -9.91
CA GLN A 73 35.84 -4.74 -8.52
C GLN A 73 36.06 -6.07 -7.81
N TYR A 74 36.83 -6.06 -6.72
CA TYR A 74 37.23 -7.27 -5.99
C TYR A 74 36.64 -7.26 -4.58
N MET A 75 36.28 -8.43 -4.05
CA MET A 75 35.89 -8.57 -2.65
C MET A 75 36.94 -9.34 -1.84
N ILE A 76 37.32 -8.77 -0.70
CA ILE A 76 38.42 -9.22 0.15
C ILE A 76 37.86 -9.58 1.53
N ILE A 77 38.25 -10.75 2.04
CA ILE A 77 37.96 -11.21 3.41
C ILE A 77 39.12 -10.77 4.31
N ASN A 78 38.91 -9.74 5.14
CA ASN A 78 39.91 -9.25 6.09
C ASN A 78 39.73 -9.80 7.53
N GLY A 79 38.74 -10.67 7.73
CA GLY A 79 38.36 -11.19 9.04
C GLY A 79 39.24 -12.34 9.54
N PHE A 80 38.67 -13.13 10.45
CA PHE A 80 39.36 -14.27 11.07
C PHE A 80 39.66 -15.40 10.07
N LEU A 81 38.89 -15.47 8.97
CA LEU A 81 39.03 -16.46 7.90
C LEU A 81 39.85 -15.93 6.70
N SER A 82 40.73 -14.95 6.92
CA SER A 82 41.53 -14.30 5.86
C SER A 82 42.60 -15.22 5.23
N SER A 83 43.00 -16.29 5.92
CA SER A 83 43.98 -17.30 5.47
C SER A 83 43.34 -18.63 5.03
N THR A 84 42.09 -18.61 4.58
CA THR A 84 41.30 -19.80 4.22
C THR A 84 41.65 -20.40 2.84
N THR A 85 41.01 -21.48 2.42
CA THR A 85 41.20 -22.02 1.05
C THR A 85 40.31 -21.31 0.04
N GLN A 86 40.76 -21.20 -1.22
CA GLN A 86 40.03 -20.52 -2.29
C GLN A 86 38.55 -20.95 -2.41
N PRO A 87 38.17 -22.25 -2.37
CA PRO A 87 36.76 -22.65 -2.46
C PRO A 87 35.92 -22.22 -1.25
N LEU A 88 36.50 -22.24 -0.05
CA LEU A 88 35.83 -21.80 1.17
C LEU A 88 35.65 -20.28 1.20
N ALA A 89 36.62 -19.53 0.66
CA ALA A 89 36.53 -18.09 0.46
C ALA A 89 35.30 -17.70 -0.39
N HIS A 90 35.08 -18.38 -1.53
CA HIS A 90 33.89 -18.18 -2.37
C HIS A 90 32.56 -18.43 -1.62
N ILE A 91 32.50 -19.46 -0.77
CA ILE A 91 31.31 -19.76 0.04
C ILE A 91 31.05 -18.63 1.05
N LEU A 92 32.08 -18.08 1.69
CA LEU A 92 31.96 -16.94 2.59
C LEU A 92 31.50 -15.66 1.85
N CYS A 93 31.93 -15.47 0.59
CA CYS A 93 31.42 -14.41 -0.29
C CYS A 93 29.92 -14.54 -0.53
N MET A 94 29.45 -15.74 -0.91
CA MET A 94 28.02 -16.06 -1.09
C MET A 94 27.20 -15.76 0.16
N ILE A 95 27.69 -16.19 1.33
CA ILE A 95 27.06 -15.96 2.64
C ILE A 95 26.96 -14.45 2.94
N THR A 96 28.00 -13.68 2.63
CA THR A 96 28.02 -12.22 2.81
C THR A 96 26.96 -11.54 1.94
N ILE A 97 26.93 -11.85 0.65
CA ILE A 97 25.98 -11.25 -0.30
C ILE A 97 24.55 -11.64 0.06
N PHE A 98 24.30 -12.91 0.38
CA PHE A 98 23.01 -13.40 0.88
C PHE A 98 22.55 -12.62 2.12
N THR A 99 23.44 -12.45 3.10
CA THR A 99 23.15 -11.73 4.36
C THR A 99 22.76 -10.28 4.09
N HIS A 100 23.48 -9.58 3.21
CA HIS A 100 23.16 -8.20 2.83
C HIS A 100 21.76 -8.07 2.20
N TYR A 101 21.44 -8.88 1.19
CA TYR A 101 20.13 -8.84 0.53
C TYR A 101 18.98 -9.33 1.42
N PHE A 102 19.25 -10.22 2.37
CA PHE A 102 18.29 -10.65 3.38
C PHE A 102 17.93 -9.51 4.35
N LEU A 103 18.91 -8.76 4.84
CA LEU A 103 18.69 -7.58 5.70
C LEU A 103 17.95 -6.47 4.94
N LEU A 104 18.36 -6.17 3.70
CA LEU A 104 17.69 -5.19 2.83
C LEU A 104 16.21 -5.56 2.59
N SER A 105 15.92 -6.83 2.33
CA SER A 105 14.55 -7.30 2.05
C SER A 105 13.66 -7.35 3.29
N SER A 106 14.27 -7.53 4.47
CA SER A 106 13.57 -7.53 5.77
C SER A 106 12.94 -6.17 6.09
N VAL A 107 13.50 -5.07 5.55
CA VAL A 107 12.91 -3.72 5.63
C VAL A 107 11.51 -3.68 5.02
N ALA A 108 11.32 -4.20 3.79
CA ALA A 108 10.03 -4.15 3.11
C ALA A 108 8.93 -4.90 3.89
N VAL A 109 9.28 -6.00 4.57
CA VAL A 109 8.33 -6.76 5.41
C VAL A 109 7.75 -5.89 6.53
N GLN A 110 8.52 -4.98 7.12
CA GLN A 110 8.01 -4.04 8.13
C GLN A 110 6.86 -3.18 7.57
N TYR A 111 7.05 -2.63 6.38
CA TYR A 111 6.06 -1.76 5.72
C TYR A 111 4.85 -2.52 5.21
N ILE A 112 5.04 -3.72 4.65
CA ILE A 112 3.94 -4.60 4.24
C ILE A 112 3.09 -5.00 5.45
N PHE A 113 3.71 -5.40 6.57
CA PHE A 113 3.00 -5.72 7.81
C PHE A 113 2.16 -4.54 8.31
N ARG A 114 2.77 -3.35 8.38
CA ARG A 114 2.11 -2.10 8.81
C ARG A 114 0.93 -1.75 7.91
N TYR A 115 1.08 -1.88 6.58
CA TYR A 115 0.02 -1.66 5.61
C TYR A 115 -1.13 -2.68 5.74
N LEU A 116 -0.83 -3.97 5.95
CA LEU A 116 -1.83 -5.03 6.16
C LEU A 116 -2.68 -4.78 7.42
N VAL A 117 -2.05 -4.37 8.51
CA VAL A 117 -2.73 -4.09 9.79
C VAL A 117 -3.55 -2.79 9.71
N ILE A 118 -2.95 -1.68 9.23
CA ILE A 118 -3.57 -0.35 9.27
C ILE A 118 -4.57 -0.14 8.12
N CYS A 119 -4.18 -0.44 6.88
CA CYS A 119 -4.99 -0.08 5.71
C CYS A 119 -5.99 -1.15 5.28
N ARG A 120 -5.69 -2.41 5.57
CA ARG A 120 -6.51 -3.57 5.17
C ARG A 120 -7.18 -4.27 6.36
N SER A 121 -6.82 -3.93 7.60
CA SER A 121 -7.37 -4.50 8.84
C SER A 121 -7.32 -6.04 8.86
N VAL A 122 -6.26 -6.63 8.28
CA VAL A 122 -6.12 -8.08 8.18
C VAL A 122 -5.83 -8.68 9.55
N LYS A 123 -6.62 -9.67 9.97
CA LYS A 123 -6.32 -10.46 11.17
C LYS A 123 -5.05 -11.28 10.93
N MET A 124 -4.02 -11.05 11.73
CA MET A 124 -2.73 -11.75 11.63
C MET A 124 -2.85 -13.23 12.02
N THR A 125 -3.16 -14.08 11.04
CA THR A 125 -3.14 -15.55 11.21
C THR A 125 -1.71 -16.09 11.11
N LYS A 126 -1.48 -17.31 11.63
CA LYS A 126 -0.17 -17.98 11.54
C LYS A 126 0.34 -18.08 10.09
N LYS A 127 -0.57 -18.34 9.13
CA LYS A 127 -0.26 -18.42 7.69
C LYS A 127 0.25 -17.08 7.13
N VAL A 128 -0.43 -15.97 7.43
CA VAL A 128 0.00 -14.62 6.97
C VAL A 128 1.36 -14.25 7.58
N TYR A 129 1.57 -14.58 8.85
CA TYR A 129 2.87 -14.37 9.50
C TYR A 129 3.97 -15.18 8.80
N THR A 130 3.80 -16.50 8.60
CA THR A 130 4.80 -17.33 7.91
C THR A 130 5.08 -16.88 6.47
N SER A 131 4.08 -16.38 5.74
CA SER A 131 4.30 -15.83 4.39
C SER A 131 5.16 -14.55 4.41
N LEU A 132 5.03 -13.71 5.44
CA LEU A 132 5.88 -12.54 5.64
C LEU A 132 7.32 -12.93 6.06
N LEU A 133 7.50 -14.05 6.78
CA LEU A 133 8.83 -14.58 7.14
C LEU A 133 9.58 -15.13 5.92
N LEU A 134 8.88 -15.75 4.98
CA LEU A 134 9.49 -16.38 3.80
C LEU A 134 9.95 -15.35 2.76
N PHE A 135 9.42 -14.12 2.79
CA PHE A 135 9.72 -13.10 1.78
C PHE A 135 11.20 -12.66 1.77
N PRO A 136 11.87 -12.30 2.89
CA PRO A 136 13.29 -11.94 2.84
C PRO A 136 14.18 -13.13 2.47
N LEU A 137 13.80 -14.34 2.88
CA LEU A 137 14.53 -15.56 2.55
C LEU A 137 14.50 -15.83 1.04
N THR A 138 13.33 -15.75 0.40
CA THR A 138 13.23 -15.91 -1.06
C THR A 138 14.00 -14.80 -1.76
N MET A 139 13.84 -13.53 -1.38
CA MET A 139 14.61 -12.43 -1.98
C MET A 139 16.13 -12.59 -1.85
N ALA A 140 16.63 -13.12 -0.73
CA ALA A 140 18.05 -13.36 -0.53
C ALA A 140 18.58 -14.54 -1.37
N CYS A 141 17.85 -15.66 -1.43
CA CYS A 141 18.22 -16.81 -2.26
C CYS A 141 18.39 -16.44 -3.74
N LEU A 142 17.57 -15.52 -4.24
CA LEU A 142 17.61 -15.10 -5.65
C LEU A 142 18.83 -14.22 -5.99
N ASN A 143 19.50 -13.67 -4.98
CA ASN A 143 20.77 -12.96 -5.14
C ASN A 143 22.00 -13.88 -5.05
N ILE A 144 21.84 -15.16 -4.71
CA ILE A 144 22.94 -16.14 -4.79
C ILE A 144 23.39 -16.30 -6.24
N SER A 145 22.47 -16.24 -7.21
CA SER A 145 22.81 -16.22 -8.64
C SER A 145 23.63 -14.99 -9.05
N HIS A 146 23.37 -13.82 -8.45
CA HIS A 146 24.19 -12.63 -8.69
C HIS A 146 25.63 -12.82 -8.14
N ALA A 147 25.76 -13.36 -6.92
CA ALA A 147 27.07 -13.72 -6.38
C ALA A 147 27.79 -14.76 -7.27
N TYR A 148 27.06 -15.72 -7.84
CA TYR A 148 27.61 -16.76 -8.72
C TYR A 148 28.10 -16.23 -10.06
N PHE A 149 27.32 -15.39 -10.75
CA PHE A 149 27.71 -14.83 -12.06
C PHE A 149 28.57 -13.55 -11.97
N GLY A 150 28.68 -12.94 -10.80
CA GLY A 150 29.51 -11.76 -10.56
C GLY A 150 30.89 -12.10 -9.98
N TYR A 151 30.95 -12.99 -8.98
CA TYR A 151 32.12 -13.13 -8.09
C TYR A 151 32.75 -14.53 -8.08
N LEU A 152 32.32 -15.49 -8.92
CA LEU A 152 33.18 -16.64 -9.23
C LEU A 152 34.15 -16.28 -10.37
N PRO A 153 35.46 -16.51 -10.20
CA PRO A 153 36.45 -16.38 -11.26
C PRO A 153 36.28 -17.46 -12.32
N GLY A 154 36.61 -17.13 -13.56
CA GLY A 154 36.96 -18.11 -14.58
C GLY A 154 38.39 -18.63 -14.37
N PRO A 155 38.76 -19.75 -15.03
CA PRO A 155 40.13 -20.25 -14.99
C PRO A 155 41.10 -19.21 -15.58
N GLY A 156 41.93 -18.62 -14.73
CA GLY A 156 42.92 -17.58 -15.08
C GLY A 156 42.74 -16.23 -14.35
N ASP A 157 41.58 -15.94 -13.77
CA ASP A 157 41.35 -14.66 -13.07
C ASP A 157 42.09 -14.56 -11.72
N GLU A 158 42.48 -15.71 -11.15
CA GLU A 158 43.21 -15.81 -9.88
C GLU A 158 44.60 -15.18 -9.97
N ASP A 159 45.33 -15.47 -11.06
CA ASP A 159 46.63 -14.85 -11.39
C ASP A 159 46.50 -13.36 -11.72
N MET A 160 45.35 -12.94 -12.26
CA MET A 160 45.11 -11.54 -12.63
C MET A 160 44.86 -10.68 -11.39
N GLY A 161 44.00 -11.13 -10.48
CA GLY A 161 43.80 -10.48 -9.17
C GLY A 161 45.09 -10.42 -8.34
N ALA A 162 45.89 -11.48 -8.34
CA ALA A 162 47.18 -11.50 -7.66
C ALA A 162 48.21 -10.51 -8.25
N ARG A 163 48.09 -10.11 -9.53
CA ARG A 163 48.92 -9.07 -10.16
C ARG A 163 48.36 -7.66 -9.93
N ASP A 164 47.05 -7.48 -10.05
CA ASP A 164 46.41 -6.18 -9.97
C ASP A 164 46.33 -5.64 -8.52
N LEU A 165 46.24 -6.50 -7.49
CA LEU A 165 46.13 -6.08 -6.10
C LEU A 165 47.48 -6.02 -5.35
N ASN A 166 48.50 -6.78 -5.79
CA ASN A 166 49.83 -6.82 -5.17
C ASN A 166 50.44 -5.42 -4.94
N PRO A 167 50.43 -4.49 -5.92
CA PRO A 167 51.06 -3.17 -5.75
C PRO A 167 50.36 -2.25 -4.73
N PHE A 168 49.12 -2.58 -4.32
CA PHE A 168 48.25 -1.65 -3.60
C PHE A 168 47.84 -2.11 -2.19
N LEU A 169 47.90 -3.42 -1.88
CA LEU A 169 47.24 -3.97 -0.68
C LEU A 169 48.08 -4.95 0.17
N LEU A 170 49.19 -5.48 -0.35
CA LEU A 170 50.03 -6.47 0.32
C LEU A 170 51.38 -5.92 0.76
N GLN A 171 51.83 -6.34 1.95
CA GLN A 171 53.26 -6.33 2.29
C GLN A 171 53.89 -7.66 1.83
N PRO A 172 55.21 -7.70 1.52
CA PRO A 172 55.87 -8.95 1.15
C PRO A 172 55.70 -10.02 2.22
N GLY A 173 55.00 -11.11 1.89
CA GLY A 173 54.76 -12.25 2.80
C GLY A 173 53.36 -12.34 3.42
N GLU A 174 52.44 -11.39 3.20
CA GLU A 174 51.03 -11.56 3.61
C GLU A 174 50.27 -12.46 2.62
N ASN A 175 49.80 -13.64 3.07
CA ASN A 175 48.88 -14.48 2.31
C ASN A 175 47.42 -14.02 2.49
N THR A 176 46.95 -13.06 1.69
CA THR A 176 45.52 -12.75 1.61
C THR A 176 44.83 -13.55 0.52
N VAL A 177 43.75 -14.24 0.86
CA VAL A 177 42.97 -15.03 -0.09
C VAL A 177 42.07 -14.11 -0.90
N PHE A 178 42.37 -13.99 -2.20
CA PHE A 178 41.60 -13.19 -3.14
C PHE A 178 40.34 -13.94 -3.62
N ILE A 179 39.25 -13.22 -3.86
CA ILE A 179 38.00 -13.77 -4.39
C ILE A 179 37.47 -12.85 -5.48
N GLY A 180 37.41 -13.35 -6.72
CA GLY A 180 36.59 -12.85 -7.83
C GLY A 180 36.69 -11.35 -8.17
N GLY A 181 37.30 -11.03 -9.32
CA GLY A 181 37.22 -9.70 -9.92
C GLY A 181 35.99 -9.56 -10.82
N VAL A 182 35.01 -8.75 -10.44
CA VAL A 182 33.92 -8.33 -11.33
C VAL A 182 34.49 -7.35 -12.36
N MET A 183 34.61 -7.74 -13.63
CA MET A 183 34.85 -6.77 -14.71
C MET A 183 33.62 -5.88 -14.88
N LYS A 184 33.72 -4.58 -14.51
CA LYS A 184 32.72 -3.56 -14.81
C LYS A 184 32.69 -3.28 -16.32
N GLY A 185 31.78 -3.96 -17.03
CA GLY A 185 31.33 -3.59 -18.37
C GLY A 185 31.77 -4.48 -19.54
N ASN A 186 32.65 -5.48 -19.33
CA ASN A 186 33.20 -6.29 -20.43
C ASN A 186 32.60 -7.71 -20.55
N ALA A 187 32.00 -8.26 -19.48
CA ALA A 187 31.37 -9.59 -19.50
C ALA A 187 29.83 -9.45 -19.48
N PRO A 188 29.08 -10.10 -20.40
CA PRO A 188 27.62 -10.05 -20.39
C PRO A 188 26.99 -10.53 -19.08
N GLN A 189 27.63 -11.51 -18.42
CA GLN A 189 27.18 -12.12 -17.18
C GLN A 189 27.23 -11.14 -15.99
N THR A 190 28.32 -10.37 -15.84
CA THR A 190 28.44 -9.37 -14.77
C THR A 190 27.48 -8.19 -14.98
N PHE A 191 27.28 -7.76 -16.23
CA PHE A 191 26.30 -6.73 -16.58
C PHE A 191 24.86 -7.14 -16.24
N ILE A 192 24.47 -8.38 -16.55
CA ILE A 192 23.16 -8.94 -16.18
C ILE A 192 23.03 -9.04 -14.66
N GLY A 193 24.07 -9.48 -13.96
CA GLY A 193 24.11 -9.56 -12.50
C GLY A 193 23.80 -8.21 -11.83
N ASN A 194 24.51 -7.15 -12.24
CA ASN A 194 24.31 -5.79 -11.72
C ASN A 194 22.90 -5.25 -12.03
N ILE A 195 22.33 -5.57 -13.20
CA ILE A 195 20.94 -5.21 -13.52
C ILE A 195 19.94 -5.92 -12.59
N ILE A 196 20.13 -7.22 -12.32
CA ILE A 196 19.27 -7.98 -11.41
C ILE A 196 19.32 -7.39 -10.00
N ALA A 197 20.52 -7.11 -9.50
CA ALA A 197 20.73 -6.44 -8.20
C ALA A 197 19.97 -5.11 -8.10
N ILE A 198 20.12 -4.24 -9.10
CA ILE A 198 19.44 -2.93 -9.15
C ILE A 198 17.93 -3.07 -9.25
N CYS A 199 17.42 -3.97 -10.10
CA CYS A 199 15.99 -4.26 -10.21
C CYS A 199 15.37 -4.72 -8.88
N ILE A 200 16.12 -5.51 -8.10
CA ILE A 200 15.70 -5.96 -6.76
C ILE A 200 15.68 -4.80 -5.77
N ILE A 201 16.75 -4.00 -5.70
CA ILE A 201 16.83 -2.81 -4.83
C ILE A 201 15.69 -1.83 -5.11
N LEU A 202 15.45 -1.52 -6.40
CA LEU A 202 14.35 -0.65 -6.83
C LEU A 202 12.98 -1.26 -6.46
N THR A 203 12.79 -2.57 -6.64
CA THR A 203 11.52 -3.24 -6.32
C THR A 203 11.22 -3.21 -4.82
N VAL A 204 12.22 -3.51 -3.98
CA VAL A 204 12.11 -3.41 -2.50
C VAL A 204 11.73 -1.97 -2.10
N TYR A 205 12.37 -0.95 -2.68
CA TYR A 205 12.09 0.43 -2.33
C TYR A 205 10.74 0.94 -2.85
N ILE A 206 10.32 0.56 -4.08
CA ILE A 206 8.98 0.86 -4.61
C ILE A 206 7.89 0.31 -3.67
N VAL A 207 8.08 -0.89 -3.11
CA VAL A 207 7.14 -1.49 -2.14
C VAL A 207 7.10 -0.69 -0.84
N VAL A 208 8.25 -0.27 -0.31
CA VAL A 208 8.34 0.58 0.89
C VAL A 208 7.63 1.91 0.66
N VAL A 209 7.94 2.63 -0.43
CA VAL A 209 7.33 3.92 -0.78
C VAL A 209 5.83 3.78 -1.04
N PHE A 210 5.38 2.74 -1.75
CA PHE A 210 3.96 2.47 -1.98
C PHE A 210 3.21 2.20 -0.67
N CYS A 211 3.75 1.34 0.20
CA CYS A 211 3.14 1.05 1.50
C CYS A 211 3.11 2.31 2.37
N MET A 212 4.19 3.10 2.41
CA MET A 212 4.25 4.38 3.10
C MET A 212 3.18 5.35 2.58
N TYR A 213 3.06 5.54 1.26
CA TYR A 213 2.04 6.40 0.66
C TYR A 213 0.61 5.94 0.98
N LYS A 214 0.32 4.63 0.88
CA LYS A 214 -1.01 4.09 1.20
C LYS A 214 -1.33 4.18 2.69
N ILE A 215 -0.36 3.96 3.58
CA ILE A 215 -0.52 4.20 5.02
C ILE A 215 -0.82 5.68 5.25
N HIS A 216 0.02 6.60 4.78
CA HIS A 216 -0.17 8.04 4.97
C HIS A 216 -1.51 8.55 4.40
N SER A 217 -1.89 8.12 3.19
CA SER A 217 -3.17 8.43 2.58
C SER A 217 -4.35 7.92 3.41
N LYS A 218 -4.29 6.67 3.89
CA LYS A 218 -5.34 6.10 4.73
C LYS A 218 -5.44 6.85 6.06
N MET A 219 -4.30 7.14 6.70
CA MET A 219 -4.23 7.94 7.92
C MET A 219 -4.82 9.35 7.72
N LYS A 220 -4.57 9.99 6.57
CA LYS A 220 -5.17 11.29 6.21
C LYS A 220 -6.69 11.21 6.05
N THR A 221 -7.22 10.16 5.40
CA THR A 221 -8.69 9.97 5.28
C THR A 221 -9.37 9.59 6.60
N MET A 222 -8.70 8.86 7.49
CA MET A 222 -9.26 8.52 8.82
C MET A 222 -9.16 9.67 9.83
N LYS A 223 -8.44 10.75 9.50
CA LYS A 223 -8.23 11.93 10.35
C LYS A 223 -9.54 12.65 10.73
N ALA A 224 -10.59 12.53 9.92
CA ALA A 224 -11.94 13.05 10.19
C ALA A 224 -12.79 12.11 11.08
N SER A 225 -12.29 10.91 11.42
CA SER A 225 -13.01 9.90 12.21
C SER A 225 -12.35 9.59 13.57
N PHE A 226 -11.42 10.43 14.00
CA PHE A 226 -10.54 10.20 15.15
C PHE A 226 -10.53 11.42 16.09
N SER A 227 -10.60 11.19 17.40
CA SER A 227 -10.43 12.24 18.41
C SER A 227 -9.04 12.88 18.36
N THR A 228 -8.90 14.07 18.94
CA THR A 228 -7.65 14.85 19.04
C THR A 228 -6.49 14.03 19.63
N LYS A 229 -6.71 13.37 20.76
CA LYS A 229 -5.79 12.41 21.40
C LYS A 229 -5.37 11.26 20.46
N THR A 230 -6.31 10.69 19.71
CA THR A 230 -6.01 9.68 18.68
C THR A 230 -5.18 10.27 17.55
N ASN A 231 -5.53 11.45 17.04
CA ASN A 231 -4.82 12.18 15.98
C ASN A 231 -3.36 12.46 16.38
N ASN A 232 -3.11 12.89 17.62
CA ASN A 232 -1.76 13.18 18.12
C ASN A 232 -0.90 11.92 18.31
N LEU A 233 -1.45 10.84 18.87
CA LEU A 233 -0.77 9.53 18.92
C LEU A 233 -0.42 9.02 17.51
N GLN A 234 -1.35 9.16 16.58
CA GLN A 234 -1.15 8.74 15.17
C GLN A 234 -0.15 9.63 14.42
N ARG A 235 -0.05 10.93 14.73
CA ARG A 235 1.03 11.80 14.22
C ARG A 235 2.40 11.35 14.72
N ALA A 236 2.52 10.97 16.00
CA ALA A 236 3.78 10.45 16.55
C ALA A 236 4.19 9.14 15.87
N LEU A 237 3.26 8.20 15.70
CA LEU A 237 3.49 6.96 14.94
C LEU A 237 3.86 7.23 13.47
N THR A 238 3.26 8.25 12.84
CA THR A 238 3.58 8.68 11.47
C THR A 238 4.99 9.26 11.34
N LYS A 239 5.47 10.04 12.33
CA LYS A 239 6.87 10.51 12.35
C LYS A 239 7.87 9.34 12.47
N ILE A 240 7.57 8.36 13.31
CA ILE A 240 8.39 7.13 13.45
C ILE A 240 8.47 6.35 12.13
N LEU A 241 7.34 6.23 11.42
CA LEU A 241 7.25 5.58 10.11
C LEU A 241 8.14 6.22 9.02
N VAL A 242 8.38 7.53 9.10
CA VAL A 242 9.24 8.25 8.12
C VAL A 242 10.72 8.06 8.44
N VAL A 243 11.14 8.22 9.70
CA VAL A 243 12.56 8.07 10.09
C VAL A 243 13.06 6.65 9.82
N GLN A 244 12.22 5.63 10.07
CA GLN A 244 12.54 4.24 9.73
C GLN A 244 12.52 3.93 8.22
N ALA A 245 12.08 4.87 7.36
CA ALA A 245 12.12 4.72 5.90
C ALA A 245 13.37 5.37 5.29
N VAL A 246 13.90 6.41 5.95
CA VAL A 246 15.18 7.05 5.60
C VAL A 246 16.37 6.18 6.03
N ASN A 247 16.28 5.48 7.16
CA ASN A 247 17.42 4.69 7.68
C ASN A 247 17.98 3.66 6.64
N PRO A 248 17.16 2.82 5.99
CA PRO A 248 17.65 1.88 4.98
C PRO A 248 18.08 2.56 3.67
N LEU A 249 17.53 3.75 3.37
CA LEU A 249 17.95 4.52 2.20
C LEU A 249 19.42 4.94 2.33
N VAL A 250 19.79 5.48 3.48
CA VAL A 250 21.15 5.97 3.78
C VAL A 250 22.13 4.82 3.97
N PHE A 251 21.82 3.85 4.83
CA PHE A 251 22.79 2.82 5.21
C PHE A 251 22.85 1.62 4.26
N GLN A 252 21.81 1.32 3.49
CA GLN A 252 21.78 0.12 2.63
C GLN A 252 21.63 0.46 1.15
N ILE A 253 20.63 1.26 0.77
CA ILE A 253 20.26 1.44 -0.65
C ILE A 253 21.27 2.30 -1.41
N ILE A 254 21.57 3.52 -0.93
CA ILE A 254 22.50 4.44 -1.61
C ILE A 254 23.89 3.80 -1.76
N PRO A 255 24.52 3.23 -0.71
CA PRO A 255 25.82 2.56 -0.84
C PRO A 255 25.81 1.36 -1.81
N THR A 256 24.76 0.53 -1.77
CA THR A 256 24.65 -0.62 -2.70
C THR A 256 24.46 -0.15 -4.14
N PHE A 257 23.70 0.92 -4.37
CA PHE A 257 23.57 1.51 -5.70
C PHE A 257 24.91 2.07 -6.19
N MET A 258 25.68 2.76 -5.33
CA MET A 258 27.00 3.29 -5.68
C MET A 258 28.00 2.18 -6.06
N LEU A 259 28.01 1.05 -5.33
CA LEU A 259 28.82 -0.14 -5.68
C LEU A 259 28.57 -0.64 -7.10
N ASN A 260 27.32 -0.58 -7.57
CA ASN A 260 26.88 -1.15 -8.85
C ASN A 260 26.93 -0.17 -10.04
N MET A 261 26.94 1.15 -9.80
CA MET A 261 26.72 2.17 -10.85
C MET A 261 27.83 3.21 -11.03
N ILE A 262 28.77 3.34 -10.09
CA ILE A 262 29.86 4.33 -10.20
C ILE A 262 31.15 3.64 -10.69
N PRO A 263 31.69 4.03 -11.86
CA PRO A 263 33.03 3.63 -12.29
C PRO A 263 34.13 4.45 -11.60
N ASP A 264 35.36 3.94 -11.65
CA ASP A 264 36.62 4.69 -11.56
C ASP A 264 37.00 5.39 -10.23
N PHE A 265 36.18 5.37 -9.18
CA PHE A 265 36.60 5.88 -7.85
C PHE A 265 37.18 4.77 -6.96
N ILE A 266 38.51 4.69 -6.88
CA ILE A 266 39.28 3.66 -6.13
C ILE A 266 38.84 3.49 -4.66
N VAL A 267 38.37 4.57 -4.02
CA VAL A 267 37.93 4.59 -2.61
C VAL A 267 36.43 4.28 -2.46
N GLY A 268 35.69 4.21 -3.58
CA GLY A 268 34.22 4.12 -3.62
C GLY A 268 33.67 2.85 -2.97
N GLY A 269 34.15 1.68 -3.38
CA GLY A 269 33.73 0.39 -2.81
C GLY A 269 34.05 0.26 -1.31
N VAL A 270 35.17 0.83 -0.87
CA VAL A 270 35.56 0.79 0.56
C VAL A 270 34.61 1.67 1.38
N ILE A 271 34.33 2.91 0.94
CA ILE A 271 33.36 3.79 1.61
C ILE A 271 31.98 3.14 1.64
N ALA A 272 31.53 2.59 0.51
CA ALA A 272 30.21 1.96 0.44
C ALA A 272 30.08 0.74 1.36
N THR A 273 31.10 -0.14 1.43
CA THR A 273 31.08 -1.26 2.40
C THR A 273 31.14 -0.79 3.84
N MET A 274 31.91 0.26 4.16
CA MET A 274 31.87 0.85 5.51
C MET A 274 30.47 1.33 5.87
N VAL A 275 29.78 2.07 5.01
CA VAL A 275 28.42 2.56 5.31
C VAL A 275 27.41 1.40 5.44
N ILE A 276 27.49 0.37 4.59
CA ILE A 276 26.61 -0.82 4.66
C ILE A 276 26.70 -1.52 6.01
N ILE A 277 27.91 -1.64 6.54
CA ILE A 277 28.18 -2.41 7.77
C ILE A 277 27.60 -1.70 9.02
N TRP A 278 27.33 -0.40 8.97
CA TRP A 278 26.60 0.32 10.03
C TRP A 278 25.08 0.14 10.02
N ALA A 279 24.50 -0.55 9.03
CA ALA A 279 23.05 -0.72 8.92
C ALA A 279 22.41 -1.47 10.11
N THR A 280 23.05 -2.53 10.63
CA THR A 280 22.52 -3.29 11.78
C THR A 280 22.60 -2.48 13.08
N VAL A 281 23.62 -1.63 13.22
CA VAL A 281 23.78 -0.68 14.33
C VAL A 281 22.65 0.36 14.30
N SER A 282 22.42 0.97 13.12
CA SER A 282 21.42 2.02 12.95
C SER A 282 19.99 1.48 13.12
N ASN A 283 19.67 0.28 12.60
CA ASN A 283 18.39 -0.38 12.81
C ASN A 283 18.07 -0.56 14.31
N GLY A 284 19.01 -1.10 15.08
CA GLY A 284 18.88 -1.29 16.52
C GLY A 284 18.69 0.03 17.26
N LEU A 285 19.59 1.00 17.02
CA LEU A 285 19.59 2.32 17.65
C LEU A 285 18.30 3.11 17.39
N VAL A 286 17.91 3.22 16.12
CA VAL A 286 16.69 3.94 15.69
C VAL A 286 15.44 3.29 16.29
N THR A 287 15.38 1.97 16.37
CA THR A 287 14.24 1.26 16.97
C THR A 287 14.14 1.49 18.48
N ILE A 288 15.27 1.45 19.20
CA ILE A 288 15.34 1.76 20.63
C ILE A 288 14.91 3.20 20.91
N ILE A 289 15.44 4.18 20.17
CA ILE A 289 15.17 5.61 20.39
C ILE A 289 13.73 5.95 20.03
N LEU A 290 13.21 5.48 18.89
CA LEU A 290 11.89 5.90 18.41
C LEU A 290 10.73 5.26 19.17
N ILE A 291 10.85 4.01 19.63
CA ILE A 291 9.77 3.33 20.34
C ILE A 291 9.81 3.72 21.83
N LYS A 292 8.88 4.58 22.26
CA LYS A 292 8.80 5.12 23.65
C LYS A 292 9.02 4.07 24.74
N PRO A 293 8.24 2.97 24.81
CA PRO A 293 8.42 1.95 25.86
C PRO A 293 9.83 1.31 25.94
N TYR A 294 10.61 1.34 24.86
CA TYR A 294 11.99 0.82 24.85
C TYR A 294 12.99 1.87 25.35
N ARG A 295 12.89 3.12 24.89
CA ARG A 295 13.78 4.22 25.33
C ARG A 295 13.69 4.45 26.85
N GLU A 296 12.48 4.38 27.39
CA GLU A 296 12.20 4.66 28.81
C GLU A 296 12.69 3.52 29.71
N LYS A 297 12.52 2.27 29.26
CA LYS A 297 13.07 1.11 29.96
C LYS A 297 14.59 1.06 29.90
N LEU A 298 15.19 1.50 28.79
CA LEU A 298 16.64 1.65 28.66
C LEU A 298 17.19 2.68 29.65
N PHE A 299 16.54 3.85 29.74
CA PHE A 299 16.89 4.90 30.71
C PHE A 299 16.86 4.37 32.16
N LEU A 300 15.79 3.64 32.52
CA LEU A 300 15.68 2.97 33.83
C LEU A 300 16.73 1.87 34.08
N MET A 301 17.41 1.37 33.04
CA MET A 301 18.39 0.27 33.15
C MET A 301 19.80 0.78 33.46
N PHE A 302 20.20 1.91 32.85
CA PHE A 302 21.53 2.51 33.05
C PHE A 302 21.58 3.47 34.24
N PHE A 303 20.60 4.36 34.38
CA PHE A 303 20.65 5.42 35.40
C PHE A 303 20.27 4.95 36.82
N LYS A 304 19.80 3.70 36.99
CA LYS A 304 19.44 3.14 38.30
C LYS A 304 20.58 2.37 38.99
N LYS A 305 21.66 2.04 38.29
CA LYS A 305 22.71 1.14 38.81
C LYS A 305 23.90 1.85 39.47
N HIS A 306 24.18 3.11 39.13
CA HIS A 306 25.26 3.88 39.79
C HIS A 306 24.86 4.43 41.18
N HIS A 307 23.57 4.58 41.47
CA HIS A 307 23.10 5.12 42.75
C HIS A 307 23.19 4.15 43.94
N ILE A 308 23.42 2.85 43.71
CA ILE A 308 23.33 1.83 44.76
C ILE A 308 24.66 1.64 45.52
N HIS A 309 25.82 1.97 44.91
CA HIS A 309 27.12 1.61 45.51
C HIS A 309 27.78 2.71 46.38
N ASN A 310 27.38 3.98 46.24
CA ASN A 310 27.99 5.12 46.95
C ASN A 310 27.15 5.68 48.11
N ILE A 311 25.98 5.11 48.43
CA ILE A 311 25.09 5.64 49.49
C ILE A 311 25.33 4.96 50.86
N SER A 312 26.14 3.90 50.93
CA SER A 312 26.46 3.20 52.18
C SER A 312 27.63 3.80 52.99
N ARG A 313 28.24 4.90 52.54
CA ARG A 313 29.27 5.65 53.27
C ARG A 313 29.24 7.15 52.98
N THR A 314 28.30 7.87 53.61
CA THR A 314 28.55 9.11 54.36
C THR A 314 27.24 9.53 55.02
N THR A 315 27.23 9.48 56.34
CA THR A 315 26.38 10.35 57.15
C THR A 315 26.71 11.82 56.86
N GLU A 316 25.70 12.67 57.06
CA GLU A 316 25.80 14.13 57.25
C GLU A 316 26.10 15.04 56.04
N SER A 317 25.41 16.19 56.10
CA SER A 317 25.69 17.45 55.40
C SER A 317 25.28 17.60 53.92
N THR A 318 24.45 18.63 53.69
CA THR A 318 24.06 19.27 52.42
C THR A 318 23.17 18.50 51.42
N ARG A 319 21.88 18.84 51.45
CA ARG A 319 20.87 18.57 50.41
C ARG A 319 21.21 19.29 49.10
N ASN A 320 20.87 18.69 47.96
CA ASN A 320 20.60 19.44 46.73
C ASN A 320 19.24 19.00 46.14
N PRO A 321 18.23 19.87 46.02
CA PRO A 321 16.86 19.42 45.79
C PRO A 321 16.44 19.53 44.32
N ASN A 322 16.08 18.42 43.66
CA ASN A 322 15.33 18.41 42.38
C ASN A 322 14.75 17.03 41.97
N GLU A 323 14.45 16.13 42.92
CA GLU A 323 13.70 14.89 42.61
C GLU A 323 12.18 15.16 42.57
N SER A 324 11.52 14.82 41.45
CA SER A 324 10.06 14.71 41.39
C SER A 324 9.60 13.33 41.87
N MET A 325 8.95 13.26 43.02
CA MET A 325 8.50 12.01 43.63
C MET A 325 7.46 11.26 42.79
N VAL A 326 7.55 9.92 42.79
CA VAL A 326 6.44 9.04 42.42
C VAL A 326 5.49 8.93 43.62
N PRO A 327 4.17 9.11 43.46
CA PRO A 327 3.21 8.91 44.55
C PRO A 327 3.27 7.47 45.08
N LYS A 328 3.44 7.30 46.38
CA LYS A 328 3.21 6.01 47.05
C LYS A 328 1.69 5.80 47.20
N LEU A 329 1.09 5.01 46.32
CA LEU A 329 -0.27 4.51 46.56
C LEU A 329 -0.25 3.51 47.72
N ALA A 330 -0.97 3.84 48.79
CA ALA A 330 -1.49 2.86 49.75
C ALA A 330 -2.94 2.57 49.37
N SER A 331 -3.28 1.29 49.21
CA SER A 331 -4.61 0.81 48.82
C SER A 331 -5.26 0.04 49.96
N VAL A 332 -6.49 0.40 50.35
CA VAL A 332 -7.19 -0.26 51.47
C VAL A 332 -8.67 -0.51 51.20
N GLN A 333 -9.24 -1.54 51.83
CA GLN A 333 -10.58 -2.09 51.55
C GLN A 333 -11.48 -2.00 52.80
N TYR A 334 -12.44 -1.07 52.79
CA TYR A 334 -13.31 -0.76 53.95
C TYR A 334 -14.79 -0.47 53.63
N LEU A 335 -15.17 -0.47 52.35
CA LEU A 335 -16.54 -0.12 51.92
C LEU A 335 -17.35 -1.39 51.68
N ASP A 336 -18.59 -1.42 52.17
CA ASP A 336 -19.50 -2.56 51.96
C ASP A 336 -20.42 -2.31 50.76
N LEU A 337 -20.82 -1.05 50.55
CA LEU A 337 -21.63 -0.56 49.44
C LEU A 337 -20.78 0.18 48.39
N LYS A 338 -21.32 0.46 47.18
CA LYS A 338 -20.52 1.02 46.08
C LYS A 338 -20.30 2.52 46.22
N PRO A 339 -19.04 3.02 46.16
CA PRO A 339 -18.77 4.45 46.20
C PRO A 339 -19.21 5.13 44.89
N CYS A 340 -19.78 6.32 45.01
CA CYS A 340 -20.31 7.14 43.91
C CYS A 340 -19.76 8.57 43.87
N SER A 341 -19.26 9.06 45.02
CA SER A 341 -18.69 10.40 45.22
C SER A 341 -17.75 10.39 46.44
N LEU A 342 -16.81 11.33 46.49
CA LEU A 342 -15.84 11.49 47.56
C LEU A 342 -15.53 12.98 47.71
N CYS A 343 -15.50 13.51 48.94
CA CYS A 343 -15.01 14.85 49.23
C CYS A 343 -14.04 14.84 50.44
N CYS A 344 -13.25 15.90 50.59
CA CYS A 344 -12.38 16.11 51.75
C CYS A 344 -12.83 17.33 52.57
N PHE A 345 -12.71 17.23 53.89
CA PHE A 345 -13.04 18.29 54.84
C PHE A 345 -11.83 18.56 55.77
N PRO A 346 -11.42 19.83 55.99
CA PRO A 346 -10.39 20.20 56.97
C PRO A 346 -11.01 20.39 58.37
N GLN A 347 -10.67 19.56 59.34
CA GLN A 347 -11.19 19.67 60.72
C GLN A 347 -10.55 20.84 61.48
N THR A 348 -11.25 21.35 62.50
CA THR A 348 -10.75 22.43 63.38
C THR A 348 -9.44 22.07 64.11
N SER A 349 -9.15 20.78 64.27
CA SER A 349 -7.89 20.22 64.80
C SER A 349 -6.68 20.41 63.88
N GLY A 350 -6.87 20.78 62.61
CA GLY A 350 -5.82 20.83 61.58
C GLY A 350 -5.52 19.48 60.91
N ASP A 351 -6.24 18.41 61.29
CA ASP A 351 -6.32 17.17 60.52
C ASP A 351 -7.43 17.25 59.45
N TYR A 352 -7.49 16.26 58.57
CA TYR A 352 -8.48 16.17 57.50
C TYR A 352 -9.38 14.94 57.68
N LEU A 353 -10.55 14.95 57.03
CA LEU A 353 -11.46 13.81 56.96
C LEU A 353 -11.95 13.60 55.52
N TYR A 354 -12.01 12.35 55.07
CA TYR A 354 -12.65 12.00 53.79
C TYR A 354 -14.05 11.45 54.05
N ALA A 355 -15.05 11.98 53.34
CA ALA A 355 -16.40 11.43 53.32
C ALA A 355 -16.66 10.74 51.98
N VAL A 356 -16.94 9.44 52.02
CA VAL A 356 -17.28 8.62 50.85
C VAL A 356 -18.80 8.41 50.82
N ALA A 357 -19.46 8.85 49.75
CA ALA A 357 -20.86 8.49 49.50
C ALA A 357 -20.91 7.09 48.88
N CYS A 358 -21.75 6.22 49.43
CA CYS A 358 -21.97 4.87 48.92
C CYS A 358 -23.45 4.55 48.69
N TYR A 359 -23.73 3.74 47.66
CA TYR A 359 -25.05 3.23 47.34
C TYR A 359 -25.03 1.80 46.77
N GLU A 360 -26.11 1.05 46.99
CA GLU A 360 -26.41 -0.22 46.32
C GLU A 360 -27.92 -0.32 46.11
N GLN A 361 -28.35 -0.96 45.03
CA GLN A 361 -29.73 -1.38 44.86
C GLN A 361 -29.89 -2.79 45.45
N ASP A 362 -30.85 -2.96 46.36
CA ASP A 362 -31.14 -4.23 47.02
C ASP A 362 -31.94 -5.18 46.09
N SER A 363 -32.33 -6.35 46.61
CA SER A 363 -33.15 -7.31 45.86
C SER A 363 -34.62 -6.94 45.72
N SER A 364 -35.12 -5.94 46.46
CA SER A 364 -36.47 -5.38 46.30
C SER A 364 -36.54 -4.30 45.22
N GLY A 365 -35.39 -3.76 44.81
CA GLY A 365 -35.25 -2.64 43.89
C GLY A 365 -35.08 -1.30 44.58
N ALA A 366 -35.17 -1.24 45.91
CA ALA A 366 -34.88 -0.07 46.71
C ALA A 366 -33.37 0.21 46.76
N TYR A 367 -32.99 1.46 46.94
CA TYR A 367 -31.60 1.85 47.12
C TYR A 367 -31.27 1.97 48.61
N ILE A 368 -30.20 1.30 49.03
CA ILE A 368 -29.58 1.47 50.35
C ILE A 368 -28.30 2.28 50.21
N GLY A 369 -27.94 3.04 51.25
CA GLY A 369 -26.76 3.90 51.22
C GLY A 369 -26.09 4.08 52.57
N GLU A 370 -24.80 4.42 52.53
CA GLU A 370 -24.02 4.80 53.70
C GLU A 370 -23.06 5.94 53.33
N ILE A 371 -22.72 6.77 54.32
CA ILE A 371 -21.57 7.68 54.25
C ILE A 371 -20.47 7.08 55.11
N VAL A 372 -19.30 6.79 54.53
CA VAL A 372 -18.15 6.26 55.26
C VAL A 372 -17.12 7.36 55.46
N LEU A 373 -16.79 7.65 56.73
CA LEU A 373 -15.79 8.65 57.09
C LEU A 373 -14.44 7.97 57.28
N ILE A 374 -13.39 8.47 56.63
CA ILE A 374 -12.05 7.86 56.62
C ILE A 374 -11.01 8.92 57.01
N ASN A 375 -10.13 8.58 57.96
CA ASN A 375 -9.01 9.44 58.33
C ASN A 375 -7.90 9.35 57.25
N PRO A 376 -7.47 10.46 56.62
CA PRO A 376 -6.45 10.47 55.55
C PRO A 376 -5.04 10.03 56.01
N SER A 377 -4.71 10.26 57.28
CA SER A 377 -3.38 9.99 57.84
C SER A 377 -3.18 8.50 58.18
N THR A 378 -4.22 7.82 58.68
CA THR A 378 -4.20 6.38 59.01
C THR A 378 -4.84 5.50 57.93
N LEU A 379 -5.62 6.08 57.03
CA LEU A 379 -6.52 5.43 56.07
C LEU A 379 -7.60 4.53 56.69
N THR A 380 -7.85 4.64 58.00
CA THR A 380 -8.85 3.82 58.69
C THR A 380 -10.24 4.49 58.69
N PRO A 381 -11.34 3.72 58.61
CA PRO A 381 -12.67 4.25 58.83
C PRO A 381 -12.82 4.77 60.28
N VAL A 382 -13.45 5.93 60.42
CA VAL A 382 -13.73 6.61 61.69
C VAL A 382 -15.17 6.37 62.12
N SER A 383 -16.12 6.48 61.19
CA SER A 383 -17.55 6.26 61.42
C SER A 383 -18.26 5.87 60.12
N LYS A 384 -19.45 5.28 60.25
CA LYS A 384 -20.39 4.95 59.17
C LYS A 384 -21.76 5.52 59.51
N ILE A 385 -22.31 6.33 58.62
CA ILE A 385 -23.64 6.96 58.78
C ILE A 385 -24.58 6.31 57.76
N GLY A 386 -25.53 5.50 58.23
CA GLY A 386 -26.51 4.82 57.38
C GLY A 386 -27.58 5.78 56.87
N ALA A 387 -27.98 5.63 55.61
CA ALA A 387 -29.05 6.40 54.98
C ALA A 387 -30.25 5.51 54.59
N THR A 388 -31.45 6.09 54.58
CA THR A 388 -32.68 5.36 54.19
C THR A 388 -32.84 5.16 52.69
N GLY A 389 -32.10 5.93 51.89
CA GLY A 389 -31.93 5.77 50.45
C GLY A 389 -30.44 5.61 50.09
N GLY A 390 -30.15 5.35 48.82
CA GLY A 390 -28.77 5.36 48.32
C GLY A 390 -28.18 6.76 48.41
N VAL A 391 -26.94 6.91 48.88
CA VAL A 391 -26.26 8.21 48.88
C VAL A 391 -25.62 8.39 47.50
N PHE A 392 -25.97 9.46 46.77
CA PHE A 392 -25.55 9.62 45.36
C PHE A 392 -24.45 10.68 45.17
N ARG A 393 -24.48 11.77 45.95
CA ARG A 393 -23.39 12.75 46.06
C ARG A 393 -23.14 13.11 47.51
N VAL A 394 -21.89 13.45 47.82
CA VAL A 394 -21.47 14.09 49.08
C VAL A 394 -20.56 15.25 48.76
N HIS A 395 -20.73 16.35 49.47
CA HIS A 395 -20.01 17.61 49.31
C HIS A 395 -19.58 18.18 50.66
N CYS A 396 -18.50 18.95 50.62
CA CYS A 396 -17.92 19.68 51.74
C CYS A 396 -18.39 21.15 51.70
N SER A 397 -18.79 21.70 52.83
CA SER A 397 -19.12 23.12 53.02
C SER A 397 -18.31 23.70 54.19
N PRO A 398 -17.04 24.08 53.98
CA PRO A 398 -16.14 24.55 55.05
C PRO A 398 -16.68 25.78 55.78
N GLU A 399 -17.30 26.71 55.04
CA GLU A 399 -17.89 27.96 55.56
C GLU A 399 -19.02 27.70 56.59
N ASN A 400 -19.66 26.51 56.53
CA ASN A 400 -20.72 26.09 57.43
C ASN A 400 -20.28 24.93 58.36
N ASN A 401 -18.98 24.62 58.44
CA ASN A 401 -18.39 23.53 59.22
C ASN A 401 -19.05 22.14 59.06
N LEU A 402 -19.62 21.86 57.88
CA LEU A 402 -20.39 20.64 57.64
C LEU A 402 -20.05 20.00 56.30
N PHE A 403 -20.26 18.69 56.20
CA PHE A 403 -20.43 18.00 54.93
C PHE A 403 -21.88 17.55 54.80
N TYR A 404 -22.35 17.44 53.56
CA TYR A 404 -23.73 17.10 53.29
C TYR A 404 -23.85 16.18 52.08
N ALA A 405 -24.88 15.34 52.09
CA ALA A 405 -25.10 14.32 51.08
C ALA A 405 -26.57 14.23 50.68
N VAL A 406 -26.82 13.92 49.42
CA VAL A 406 -28.18 13.75 48.87
C VAL A 406 -28.47 12.29 48.58
N THR A 407 -29.73 11.90 48.77
CA THR A 407 -30.17 10.51 48.61
C THR A 407 -31.25 10.31 47.56
N THR A 408 -31.32 9.07 47.07
CA THR A 408 -32.29 8.60 46.08
C THR A 408 -33.76 8.62 46.56
N ASP A 409 -34.00 8.91 47.83
CA ASP A 409 -35.33 8.98 48.48
C ASP A 409 -35.69 10.41 48.92
N GLY A 410 -35.08 11.42 48.29
CA GLY A 410 -35.46 12.83 48.44
C GLY A 410 -35.07 13.47 49.76
N LYS A 411 -33.99 12.99 50.37
CA LYS A 411 -33.46 13.55 51.62
C LYS A 411 -32.09 14.16 51.39
N CYS A 412 -31.76 15.13 52.24
CA CYS A 412 -30.40 15.65 52.36
C CYS A 412 -29.94 15.50 53.80
N PHE A 413 -28.81 14.84 54.01
CA PHE A 413 -28.17 14.66 55.30
C PHE A 413 -27.09 15.73 55.44
N PHE A 414 -27.16 16.54 56.48
CA PHE A 414 -26.10 17.46 56.91
C PHE A 414 -25.43 16.83 58.11
N VAL A 415 -24.10 16.79 58.12
CA VAL A 415 -23.33 16.24 59.22
C VAL A 415 -22.31 17.30 59.63
N ASP A 416 -22.37 17.69 60.91
CA ASP A 416 -21.37 18.58 61.50
C ASP A 416 -20.01 17.87 61.52
N ALA A 417 -18.95 18.56 61.10
CA ALA A 417 -17.67 17.93 60.86
C ALA A 417 -16.83 17.67 62.12
N ASP A 418 -17.16 18.34 63.25
CA ASP A 418 -16.47 18.17 64.53
C ASP A 418 -17.26 17.25 65.47
N SER A 419 -18.59 17.41 65.57
CA SER A 419 -19.44 16.58 66.45
C SER A 419 -19.88 15.25 65.81
N LEU A 420 -19.86 15.16 64.48
CA LEU A 420 -20.43 14.06 63.68
C LEU A 420 -21.95 13.85 63.90
N GLU A 421 -22.65 14.80 64.51
CA GLU A 421 -24.11 14.79 64.59
C GLU A 421 -24.73 15.04 63.22
N SER A 422 -25.84 14.36 62.93
CA SER A 422 -26.52 14.47 61.63
C SER A 422 -27.93 15.04 61.75
N ARG A 423 -28.21 16.10 60.97
CA ARG A 423 -29.56 16.61 60.68
C ARG A 423 -29.99 16.12 59.31
N LYS A 424 -31.28 15.87 59.11
CA LYS A 424 -31.85 15.51 57.81
C LYS A 424 -32.92 16.50 57.39
N TYR A 425 -32.83 17.00 56.15
CA TYR A 425 -33.95 17.56 55.41
C TYR A 425 -34.66 16.42 54.67
N SER A 426 -35.99 16.49 54.52
CA SER A 426 -36.78 15.53 53.75
C SER A 426 -37.77 16.28 52.87
N HIS A 427 -37.58 16.21 51.55
CA HIS A 427 -38.44 16.89 50.60
C HIS A 427 -39.84 16.23 50.57
N PRO A 428 -40.96 17.00 50.57
CA PRO A 428 -42.31 16.44 50.61
C PRO A 428 -42.60 15.43 49.50
N GLU A 429 -42.11 15.68 48.28
CA GLU A 429 -42.28 14.78 47.13
C GLU A 429 -41.36 13.54 47.14
N SER A 430 -40.36 13.49 48.03
CA SER A 430 -39.32 12.44 48.09
C SER A 430 -38.67 12.06 46.73
N PRO A 431 -38.25 13.02 45.88
CA PRO A 431 -37.70 12.74 44.54
C PRO A 431 -36.29 12.13 44.61
N TYR A 432 -35.86 11.40 43.58
CA TYR A 432 -34.47 10.91 43.51
C TYR A 432 -33.53 12.10 43.27
N PHE A 433 -32.76 12.51 44.29
CA PHE A 433 -31.79 13.58 44.16
C PHE A 433 -30.46 13.09 43.57
N THR A 434 -29.98 13.81 42.55
CA THR A 434 -28.74 13.54 41.81
C THR A 434 -27.58 14.46 42.22
N ASP A 435 -27.89 15.63 42.78
CA ASP A 435 -26.90 16.57 43.32
C ASP A 435 -27.56 17.56 44.29
N GLY A 436 -26.74 18.20 45.12
CA GLY A 436 -27.17 19.25 46.03
C GLY A 436 -26.09 20.31 46.20
N ARG A 437 -26.45 21.59 46.29
CA ARG A 437 -25.54 22.72 46.55
C ARG A 437 -26.13 23.69 47.54
N ILE A 438 -25.33 24.11 48.51
CA ILE A 438 -25.68 25.16 49.47
C ILE A 438 -25.02 26.46 49.01
N PHE A 439 -25.76 27.57 49.08
CA PHE A 439 -25.22 28.93 48.99
C PHE A 439 -25.91 29.76 50.09
N ASP A 440 -25.14 30.26 51.05
CA ASP A 440 -25.66 30.93 52.26
C ASP A 440 -26.76 30.11 52.99
N ASP A 441 -28.00 30.59 52.91
CA ASP A 441 -29.24 30.10 53.51
C ASP A 441 -30.11 29.27 52.54
N VAL A 442 -29.72 29.12 51.27
CA VAL A 442 -30.49 28.36 50.26
C VAL A 442 -29.77 27.10 49.79
N ILE A 443 -30.56 26.09 49.41
CA ILE A 443 -30.08 24.82 48.87
C ILE A 443 -30.75 24.52 47.53
N GLY A 444 -29.93 24.30 46.51
CA GLY A 444 -30.34 23.84 45.19
C GLY A 444 -30.21 22.32 45.11
N PHE A 445 -31.26 21.63 44.67
CA PHE A 445 -31.28 20.18 44.44
C PHE A 445 -31.62 19.86 43.00
N THR A 446 -30.97 18.85 42.40
CA THR A 446 -31.31 18.32 41.07
C THR A 446 -31.90 16.91 41.16
N SER A 447 -32.78 16.53 40.22
CA SER A 447 -33.38 15.20 40.18
C SER A 447 -33.17 14.43 38.87
N ASP A 448 -33.39 13.11 38.93
CA ASP A 448 -33.45 12.20 37.78
C ASP A 448 -34.59 12.55 36.78
N SER A 449 -35.70 13.09 37.27
CA SER A 449 -36.82 13.58 36.47
C SER A 449 -36.53 14.86 35.67
N GLY A 450 -35.35 15.46 35.87
CA GLY A 450 -34.91 16.69 35.21
C GLY A 450 -35.44 17.97 35.87
N ARG A 451 -35.95 17.86 37.10
CA ARG A 451 -36.36 18.99 37.92
C ARG A 451 -35.19 19.52 38.74
N VAL A 452 -35.33 20.78 39.11
CA VAL A 452 -34.42 21.50 40.00
C VAL A 452 -35.26 22.28 40.99
N TYR A 453 -34.90 22.17 42.26
CA TYR A 453 -35.61 22.74 43.40
C TYR A 453 -34.64 23.66 44.15
N VAL A 454 -35.13 24.78 44.67
CA VAL A 454 -34.39 25.69 45.55
C VAL A 454 -35.19 25.84 46.82
N VAL A 455 -34.57 25.52 47.95
CA VAL A 455 -35.19 25.35 49.27
C VAL A 455 -34.48 26.24 50.29
N ASP A 456 -35.23 26.85 51.20
CA ASP A 456 -34.69 27.55 52.37
C ASP A 456 -34.14 26.52 53.38
N ARG A 457 -32.85 26.62 53.74
CA ARG A 457 -32.17 25.67 54.64
C ARG A 457 -32.71 25.70 56.06
N GLU A 458 -33.18 26.85 56.53
CA GLU A 458 -33.59 27.05 57.93
C GLU A 458 -35.08 26.72 58.11
N ARG A 459 -35.91 27.13 57.16
CA ARG A 459 -37.37 26.92 57.15
C ARG A 459 -37.79 25.59 56.55
N GLU A 460 -36.92 24.96 55.75
CA GLU A 460 -37.19 23.72 55.00
C GLU A 460 -38.32 23.88 53.94
N GLU A 461 -38.57 25.12 53.50
CA GLU A 461 -39.61 25.51 52.52
C GLU A 461 -39.07 25.60 51.08
N GLU A 462 -39.83 25.13 50.08
CA GLU A 462 -39.50 25.34 48.66
C GLU A 462 -39.71 26.82 48.28
N LEU A 463 -38.65 27.47 47.79
CA LEU A 463 -38.65 28.85 47.33
C LEU A 463 -38.92 28.95 45.81
N TRP A 464 -38.43 27.98 45.04
CA TRP A 464 -38.54 27.94 43.58
C TRP A 464 -38.30 26.52 43.05
N SER A 465 -39.02 26.10 42.02
CA SER A 465 -38.69 24.90 41.26
C SER A 465 -39.01 25.04 39.77
N THR A 466 -38.28 24.30 38.93
CA THR A 466 -38.56 24.21 37.49
C THR A 466 -38.11 22.88 36.89
N ARG A 467 -38.57 22.55 35.68
CA ARG A 467 -38.11 21.37 34.92
C ARG A 467 -37.02 21.79 33.93
N ALA A 468 -35.79 21.83 34.43
CA ALA A 468 -34.63 22.43 33.78
C ALA A 468 -34.07 21.64 32.58
N HIS A 469 -34.21 20.31 32.55
CA HIS A 469 -33.67 19.45 31.49
C HIS A 469 -34.74 18.55 30.88
N ARG A 470 -34.77 18.43 29.54
CA ARG A 470 -35.82 17.71 28.78
C ARG A 470 -35.32 17.16 27.45
N LEU A 471 -35.58 15.87 27.18
CA LEU A 471 -35.24 15.23 25.90
C LEU A 471 -36.21 15.62 24.77
N ARG A 472 -35.77 16.53 23.87
CA ARG A 472 -36.53 17.09 22.72
C ARG A 472 -37.24 16.11 21.75
N LYS A 473 -37.07 14.78 21.87
CA LYS A 473 -37.53 13.79 20.86
C LYS A 473 -38.53 12.74 21.35
N ALA A 474 -39.00 12.82 22.59
CA ALA A 474 -40.14 12.02 23.05
C ALA A 474 -40.85 12.76 24.19
N GLY A 475 -42.17 12.88 24.10
CA GLY A 475 -42.97 13.52 25.15
C GLY A 475 -42.71 12.90 26.52
N ASP A 476 -42.48 13.77 27.50
CA ASP A 476 -42.35 13.51 28.94
C ASP A 476 -41.36 12.46 29.46
N LEU A 477 -40.53 11.85 28.61
CA LEU A 477 -39.44 10.99 29.10
C LEU A 477 -38.46 11.75 29.99
N GLU A 478 -38.15 11.14 31.14
CA GLU A 478 -37.24 11.63 32.16
C GLU A 478 -35.84 11.91 31.59
N CYS A 479 -35.23 12.99 32.07
CA CYS A 479 -33.96 13.50 31.59
C CYS A 479 -33.19 14.05 32.79
N PRO A 480 -32.29 13.27 33.41
CA PRO A 480 -31.61 13.68 34.63
C PRO A 480 -30.94 15.04 34.51
N ALA A 481 -31.26 15.92 35.45
CA ALA A 481 -30.38 17.02 35.81
C ALA A 481 -29.29 16.40 36.67
N TRP A 482 -28.03 16.45 36.24
CA TRP A 482 -26.92 15.70 36.88
C TRP A 482 -26.21 16.47 37.98
N SER A 483 -26.16 17.80 37.87
CA SER A 483 -25.48 18.68 38.83
C SER A 483 -25.94 20.12 38.68
N CYS A 484 -25.95 20.87 39.80
CA CYS A 484 -26.16 22.32 39.82
C CYS A 484 -25.06 23.04 40.61
N ASP A 485 -24.98 24.37 40.49
CA ASP A 485 -24.16 25.26 41.34
C ASP A 485 -24.63 26.73 41.26
N PHE A 486 -24.54 27.49 42.35
CA PHE A 486 -25.00 28.89 42.42
C PHE A 486 -23.85 29.85 42.13
N LEU A 487 -23.94 30.65 41.07
CA LEU A 487 -22.97 31.73 40.85
C LEU A 487 -23.17 32.85 41.90
N GLU A 488 -24.42 33.18 42.15
CA GLU A 488 -24.91 34.10 43.17
C GLU A 488 -26.20 33.52 43.77
N LYS A 489 -26.65 34.02 44.94
CA LYS A 489 -27.85 33.54 45.66
C LYS A 489 -29.10 33.34 44.77
N ASN A 490 -29.27 34.16 43.73
CA ASN A 490 -30.40 34.08 42.80
C ASN A 490 -30.04 33.57 41.39
N THR A 491 -28.80 33.14 41.14
CA THR A 491 -28.32 32.72 39.81
C THR A 491 -27.76 31.31 39.86
N LEU A 492 -28.55 30.35 39.38
CA LEU A 492 -28.27 28.92 39.45
C LEU A 492 -27.88 28.36 38.08
N VAL A 493 -26.78 27.63 38.02
CA VAL A 493 -26.36 26.84 36.84
C VAL A 493 -26.85 25.40 37.00
N THR A 494 -27.38 24.80 35.93
CA THR A 494 -27.79 23.40 35.91
C THR A 494 -27.21 22.68 34.69
N THR A 495 -26.87 21.41 34.86
CA THR A 495 -26.30 20.52 33.83
C THR A 495 -27.10 19.23 33.75
N GLY A 496 -27.26 18.66 32.56
CA GLY A 496 -28.08 17.45 32.38
C GLY A 496 -27.69 16.53 31.23
N ASP A 497 -28.38 15.40 31.15
CA ASP A 497 -28.12 14.33 30.15
C ASP A 497 -28.46 14.76 28.70
N ASP A 498 -29.27 15.81 28.53
CA ASP A 498 -29.54 16.47 27.25
C ASP A 498 -28.33 17.26 26.68
N GLY A 499 -27.25 17.39 27.45
CA GLY A 499 -26.03 18.10 27.06
C GLY A 499 -26.19 19.62 27.06
N LEU A 500 -27.20 20.14 27.77
CA LEU A 500 -27.39 21.56 28.00
C LEU A 500 -26.74 22.02 29.31
N VAL A 501 -26.19 23.23 29.28
CA VAL A 501 -25.82 24.03 30.45
C VAL A 501 -26.80 25.19 30.49
N ASN A 502 -27.61 25.28 31.54
CA ASN A 502 -28.65 26.29 31.68
C ASN A 502 -28.36 27.22 32.87
N ILE A 503 -28.59 28.52 32.70
CA ILE A 503 -28.55 29.52 33.77
C ILE A 503 -29.98 29.97 34.09
N TRP A 504 -30.32 30.00 35.37
CA TRP A 504 -31.64 30.34 35.89
C TRP A 504 -31.55 31.53 36.85
N ASP A 505 -32.52 32.44 36.76
CA ASP A 505 -32.79 33.43 37.80
C ASP A 505 -33.92 32.89 38.67
N THR A 506 -33.62 32.55 39.92
CA THR A 506 -34.58 31.91 40.85
C THR A 506 -35.71 32.84 41.29
N ARG A 507 -35.60 34.16 41.01
CA ARG A 507 -36.68 35.13 41.24
C ARG A 507 -37.74 35.09 40.14
N ILE A 508 -37.45 34.42 39.02
CA ILE A 508 -38.32 34.35 37.85
C ILE A 508 -38.91 32.94 37.74
N ALA A 509 -40.23 32.82 37.94
CA ALA A 509 -40.97 31.60 37.64
C ALA A 509 -41.10 31.42 36.12
N SER A 510 -40.12 30.73 35.51
CA SER A 510 -40.02 30.50 34.07
C SER A 510 -39.65 29.05 33.75
N GLU A 511 -40.31 28.47 32.74
CA GLU A 511 -39.90 27.18 32.14
C GLU A 511 -38.69 27.31 31.19
N LYS A 512 -38.28 28.55 30.86
CA LYS A 512 -37.10 28.84 30.04
C LYS A 512 -35.98 29.40 30.90
N SER A 513 -34.78 28.86 30.71
CA SER A 513 -33.56 29.41 31.28
C SER A 513 -33.26 30.80 30.73
N VAL A 514 -32.56 31.62 31.52
CA VAL A 514 -32.10 32.95 31.13
C VAL A 514 -31.08 32.82 30.00
N LEU A 515 -30.16 31.87 30.12
CA LEU A 515 -29.19 31.49 29.10
C LEU A 515 -29.10 29.96 29.00
N SER A 516 -28.77 29.48 27.81
CA SER A 516 -28.59 28.05 27.54
C SER A 516 -27.45 27.84 26.53
N TRP A 517 -26.50 26.99 26.88
CA TRP A 517 -25.43 26.54 25.98
C TRP A 517 -25.60 25.05 25.71
N LYS A 518 -25.39 24.61 24.46
CA LYS A 518 -25.47 23.20 24.07
C LYS A 518 -24.11 22.63 23.69
N ASN A 519 -23.78 21.47 24.27
CA ASN A 519 -22.61 20.68 23.88
C ASN A 519 -22.70 20.19 22.42
N GLN A 520 -21.70 20.52 21.61
CA GLN A 520 -21.63 20.15 20.19
C GLN A 520 -21.47 18.62 19.98
N GLY A 521 -21.00 17.89 20.99
CA GLY A 521 -20.75 16.45 20.91
C GLY A 521 -21.97 15.53 21.12
N ASP A 522 -23.16 16.08 21.41
CA ASP A 522 -24.34 15.33 21.90
C ASP A 522 -24.06 14.47 23.16
N SER A 523 -23.00 14.77 23.91
CA SER A 523 -22.67 14.12 25.20
C SER A 523 -23.23 14.90 26.38
N GLY A 524 -23.93 14.21 27.28
CA GLY A 524 -24.45 14.78 28.53
C GLY A 524 -23.39 15.48 29.38
N THR A 525 -23.78 16.58 30.01
CA THR A 525 -22.98 17.34 30.97
C THR A 525 -23.32 16.87 32.38
N VAL A 526 -22.30 16.56 33.18
CA VAL A 526 -22.42 15.65 34.34
C VAL A 526 -22.12 16.33 35.67
N PHE A 527 -21.28 17.37 35.64
CA PHE A 527 -20.81 18.04 36.84
C PHE A 527 -20.56 19.52 36.55
N VAL A 528 -21.02 20.40 37.44
CA VAL A 528 -20.66 21.82 37.46
C VAL A 528 -19.93 22.16 38.76
N SER A 529 -18.97 23.08 38.66
CA SER A 529 -18.14 23.57 39.76
C SER A 529 -17.89 25.06 39.58
N ARG A 530 -18.45 25.87 40.48
CA ARG A 530 -18.24 27.32 40.56
C ARG A 530 -16.76 27.69 40.66
N ARG A 531 -16.43 28.90 40.20
CA ARG A 531 -15.12 29.55 40.42
C ARG A 531 -15.30 30.90 41.12
N ASN A 532 -16.27 31.70 40.67
CA ASN A 532 -16.73 32.93 41.30
C ASN A 532 -18.16 33.26 40.79
N SER A 533 -18.64 34.49 40.94
CA SER A 533 -19.99 34.92 40.50
C SER A 533 -20.16 35.03 38.97
N THR A 534 -19.09 35.02 38.19
CA THR A 534 -19.15 35.14 36.72
C THR A 534 -18.52 33.96 35.98
N THR A 535 -17.79 33.08 36.66
CA THR A 535 -17.07 31.95 36.04
C THR A 535 -17.33 30.64 36.77
N PHE A 536 -17.47 29.57 36.00
CA PHE A 536 -17.74 28.22 36.48
C PHE A 536 -17.24 27.20 35.46
N ALA A 537 -17.07 25.95 35.88
CA ALA A 537 -16.52 24.91 35.03
C ALA A 537 -17.45 23.69 34.93
N VAL A 538 -17.61 23.14 33.73
CA VAL A 538 -18.53 22.03 33.42
C VAL A 538 -17.76 20.85 32.81
N GLY A 539 -18.04 19.65 33.33
CA GLY A 539 -17.54 18.39 32.80
C GLY A 539 -18.58 17.61 31.99
N ASP A 540 -18.15 16.92 30.93
CA ASP A 540 -19.00 16.04 30.11
C ASP A 540 -18.49 14.59 30.00
N TYR A 541 -19.40 13.69 29.62
CA TYR A 541 -19.06 12.30 29.27
C TYR A 541 -18.12 12.20 28.04
N GLY A 542 -18.02 13.26 27.25
CA GLY A 542 -17.17 13.41 26.06
C GLY A 542 -15.68 13.61 26.34
N GLN A 543 -15.25 13.53 27.61
CA GLN A 543 -13.88 13.74 28.11
C GLN A 543 -13.45 15.21 28.18
N ASN A 544 -14.38 16.18 28.13
CA ASN A 544 -14.03 17.60 28.16
C ASN A 544 -14.39 18.21 29.51
N TYR A 545 -13.52 19.09 29.99
CA TYR A 545 -13.80 20.00 31.10
C TYR A 545 -13.59 21.44 30.61
N ARG A 546 -14.65 22.25 30.66
CA ARG A 546 -14.70 23.59 30.07
C ARG A 546 -14.88 24.65 31.14
N LEU A 547 -14.11 25.73 31.06
CA LEU A 547 -14.34 26.96 31.81
C LEU A 547 -15.32 27.83 31.04
N PHE A 548 -16.40 28.22 31.69
CA PHE A 548 -17.39 29.16 31.20
C PHE A 548 -17.24 30.51 31.89
N SER A 549 -17.55 31.56 31.14
CA SER A 549 -17.54 32.96 31.59
C SER A 549 -18.84 33.62 31.18
N LEU A 550 -19.43 34.37 32.11
CA LEU A 550 -20.67 35.11 31.94
C LEU A 550 -20.32 36.57 31.66
N GLN A 551 -20.16 36.90 30.37
CA GLN A 551 -19.86 38.25 29.89
C GLN A 551 -21.02 38.74 29.01
N ASP A 552 -21.44 40.00 29.18
CA ASP A 552 -22.49 40.67 28.37
C ASP A 552 -23.80 39.89 28.13
N LYS A 553 -24.17 39.00 29.05
CA LYS A 553 -25.30 38.06 28.96
C LYS A 553 -25.17 36.99 27.87
N GLU A 554 -23.96 36.61 27.48
CA GLU A 554 -23.69 35.40 26.71
C GLU A 554 -22.89 34.37 27.52
N LEU A 555 -22.90 33.13 27.04
CA LEU A 555 -22.22 31.98 27.66
C LEU A 555 -21.03 31.56 26.79
N GLU A 556 -19.85 32.11 27.11
CA GLU A 556 -18.62 31.81 26.37
C GLU A 556 -17.78 30.73 27.07
N VAL A 557 -17.07 29.92 26.27
CA VAL A 557 -16.08 28.95 26.74
C VAL A 557 -14.69 29.58 26.66
N GLU A 558 -14.13 30.00 27.80
CA GLU A 558 -12.80 30.60 27.87
C GLU A 558 -11.68 29.58 27.67
N LYS A 559 -11.82 28.39 28.26
CA LYS A 559 -10.81 27.32 28.25
C LYS A 559 -11.45 25.95 28.18
N GLU A 560 -10.78 25.00 27.52
CA GLU A 560 -11.21 23.60 27.43
C GLU A 560 -10.00 22.67 27.58
N VAL A 561 -10.14 21.63 28.42
CA VAL A 561 -9.12 20.57 28.56
C VAL A 561 -9.72 19.19 28.25
N GLU A 562 -9.08 18.45 27.33
CA GLU A 562 -9.40 17.05 27.03
C GLU A 562 -8.74 16.16 28.08
N LEU A 563 -9.56 15.50 28.89
CA LEU A 563 -9.17 14.68 30.03
C LEU A 563 -8.94 13.20 29.67
N PRO A 564 -8.41 12.39 30.60
CA PRO A 564 -8.14 10.97 30.36
C PRO A 564 -9.37 10.12 30.05
N GLY A 565 -10.54 10.47 30.59
CA GLY A 565 -11.84 9.81 30.43
C GLY A 565 -12.99 10.81 30.69
N GLY A 566 -14.25 10.35 30.66
CA GLY A 566 -15.42 11.22 30.83
C GLY A 566 -15.52 11.78 32.26
N VAL A 567 -15.87 13.06 32.42
CA VAL A 567 -15.89 13.70 33.74
C VAL A 567 -17.09 13.22 34.55
N TRP A 568 -16.85 12.80 35.80
CA TRP A 568 -17.92 12.35 36.70
C TRP A 568 -17.98 13.12 38.03
N HIS A 569 -16.83 13.49 38.59
CA HIS A 569 -16.73 14.29 39.82
C HIS A 569 -15.53 15.21 39.74
N VAL A 570 -15.63 16.41 40.30
CA VAL A 570 -14.51 17.34 40.48
C VAL A 570 -14.49 17.83 41.92
N ASP A 571 -13.33 17.76 42.57
CA ASP A 571 -13.06 18.36 43.87
C ASP A 571 -11.98 19.45 43.77
N TYR A 572 -11.90 20.33 44.76
CA TYR A 572 -11.00 21.48 44.76
C TYR A 572 -10.35 21.74 46.12
N SER A 573 -9.05 22.07 46.11
CA SER A 573 -8.30 22.30 47.34
C SER A 573 -8.39 23.77 47.77
N LEU A 574 -9.15 24.00 48.84
CA LEU A 574 -9.43 25.30 49.45
C LEU A 574 -8.18 26.04 49.95
N GLU A 575 -7.18 25.32 50.46
CA GLU A 575 -5.94 25.91 50.99
C GLU A 575 -4.95 26.35 49.90
N SER A 576 -5.18 25.94 48.64
CA SER A 576 -4.21 26.17 47.57
C SER A 576 -4.34 27.55 46.95
N SER A 577 -3.42 28.47 47.30
CA SER A 577 -3.25 29.79 46.64
C SER A 577 -2.97 29.70 45.12
N HIS A 578 -2.77 28.49 44.61
CA HIS A 578 -2.50 28.16 43.21
C HIS A 578 -3.70 27.54 42.48
N GLY A 579 -4.82 27.26 43.17
CA GLY A 579 -6.07 26.74 42.62
C GLY A 579 -5.92 25.36 41.99
N ILE A 580 -5.93 24.31 42.81
CA ILE A 580 -5.74 22.92 42.37
C ILE A 580 -7.07 22.16 42.45
N TYR A 581 -7.38 21.41 41.39
CA TYR A 581 -8.59 20.60 41.26
C TYR A 581 -8.21 19.16 40.94
N SER A 582 -8.95 18.19 41.49
CA SER A 582 -8.88 16.79 41.05
C SER A 582 -10.16 16.39 40.33
N VAL A 583 -10.02 15.68 39.21
CA VAL A 583 -11.13 15.29 38.33
C VAL A 583 -11.17 13.77 38.19
N ALA A 584 -12.23 13.15 38.70
CA ALA A 584 -12.50 11.74 38.52
C ALA A 584 -12.99 11.50 37.09
N CYS A 585 -12.20 10.75 36.32
CA CYS A 585 -12.48 10.43 34.93
C CYS A 585 -12.96 8.98 34.82
N MET A 586 -14.19 8.75 34.37
CA MET A 586 -14.72 7.41 34.11
C MET A 586 -13.80 6.65 33.14
N GLN A 587 -13.31 5.48 33.60
CA GLN A 587 -12.35 4.62 32.88
C GLN A 587 -11.04 5.33 32.52
N GLY A 588 -10.70 6.40 33.24
CA GLY A 588 -9.52 7.24 33.02
C GLY A 588 -8.68 7.53 34.26
N GLY A 589 -9.10 7.17 35.48
CA GLY A 589 -8.41 7.52 36.73
C GLY A 589 -8.62 8.99 37.14
N VAL A 590 -7.80 9.50 38.06
CA VAL A 590 -7.85 10.92 38.46
C VAL A 590 -6.83 11.79 37.73
N ALA A 591 -7.32 12.88 37.12
CA ALA A 591 -6.49 13.97 36.61
C ALA A 591 -6.42 15.10 37.64
N VAL A 592 -5.25 15.69 37.83
CA VAL A 592 -5.05 16.88 38.68
C VAL A 592 -4.76 18.06 37.76
N ILE A 593 -5.53 19.13 37.90
CA ILE A 593 -5.42 20.33 37.07
C ILE A 593 -5.22 21.58 37.93
N ASN A 594 -4.57 22.61 37.37
CA ASN A 594 -4.54 23.94 37.98
C ASN A 594 -5.72 24.81 37.50
N LYS A 595 -5.85 26.00 38.09
CA LYS A 595 -6.79 27.06 37.67
C LYS A 595 -6.64 27.47 36.20
N ASP A 596 -5.48 27.21 35.61
CA ASP A 596 -5.18 27.52 34.22
C ASP A 596 -5.60 26.43 33.23
N PHE A 597 -6.23 25.35 33.71
CA PHE A 597 -6.70 24.17 32.98
C PHE A 597 -5.57 23.27 32.45
N GLU A 598 -4.36 23.41 33.00
CA GLU A 598 -3.22 22.54 32.71
C GLU A 598 -3.25 21.29 33.60
N ILE A 599 -3.00 20.12 33.00
CA ILE A 599 -2.91 18.84 33.73
C ILE A 599 -1.55 18.74 34.43
N LEU A 600 -1.52 19.03 35.73
CA LEU A 600 -0.36 18.92 36.62
C LEU A 600 0.08 17.46 36.82
N ALA A 601 -0.89 16.55 36.98
CA ALA A 601 -0.64 15.13 37.20
C ALA A 601 -1.78 14.25 36.69
N HIS A 602 -1.48 12.97 36.46
CA HIS A 602 -2.48 11.98 36.07
C HIS A 602 -2.20 10.61 36.69
N VAL A 603 -3.07 10.20 37.61
CA VAL A 603 -3.16 8.85 38.16
C VAL A 603 -3.98 8.03 37.17
N ALA A 604 -3.34 7.02 36.57
CA ALA A 604 -3.88 6.31 35.43
C ALA A 604 -4.33 4.91 35.82
N ASP A 605 -5.62 4.72 36.07
CA ASP A 605 -6.22 3.40 36.21
C ASP A 605 -7.10 3.03 35.00
N SER A 606 -7.31 1.73 34.84
CA SER A 606 -8.21 1.08 33.90
C SER A 606 -9.59 0.75 34.47
N LYS A 607 -9.80 0.99 35.78
CA LYS A 607 -11.05 0.77 36.51
C LYS A 607 -12.02 1.96 36.37
N LEU A 608 -13.22 1.78 36.92
CA LEU A 608 -14.22 2.84 37.03
C LEU A 608 -13.96 3.65 38.31
N THR A 609 -13.36 4.82 38.14
CA THR A 609 -13.19 5.85 39.18
C THR A 609 -14.49 6.65 39.30
N TYR A 610 -15.06 6.70 40.51
CA TYR A 610 -16.35 7.37 40.79
C TYR A 610 -16.21 8.60 41.69
N GLY A 611 -15.08 8.81 42.34
CA GLY A 611 -14.89 9.95 43.22
C GLY A 611 -13.42 10.28 43.35
N THR A 612 -13.15 11.54 43.64
CA THR A 612 -11.82 12.04 43.97
C THR A 612 -11.94 13.19 44.94
N ALA A 613 -10.94 13.33 45.81
CA ALA A 613 -10.76 14.53 46.60
C ALA A 613 -9.31 14.98 46.62
N VAL A 614 -9.05 16.27 46.88
CA VAL A 614 -7.71 16.86 46.90
C VAL A 614 -7.52 17.84 48.06
N HIS A 615 -6.45 17.66 48.83
CA HIS A 615 -6.08 18.56 49.91
C HIS A 615 -4.57 18.79 49.98
N GLN A 616 -4.11 19.78 50.77
CA GLN A 616 -2.70 20.15 50.85
C GLN A 616 -2.12 19.93 52.25
N ALA A 617 -1.55 18.75 52.50
CA ALA A 617 -0.91 18.45 53.78
C ALA A 617 0.60 18.68 53.73
N LYS A 618 1.14 19.48 54.68
CA LYS A 618 2.58 19.66 54.94
C LYS A 618 3.41 20.04 53.68
N GLY A 619 2.85 20.89 52.83
CA GLY A 619 3.48 21.33 51.57
C GLY A 619 3.45 20.31 50.43
N THR A 620 2.63 19.27 50.55
CA THR A 620 2.40 18.26 49.50
C THR A 620 0.93 18.22 49.11
N ILE A 621 0.66 18.03 47.81
CA ILE A 621 -0.71 17.86 47.31
C ILE A 621 -1.06 16.39 47.49
N GLN A 622 -2.10 16.10 48.26
CA GLN A 622 -2.62 14.74 48.42
C GLN A 622 -3.91 14.59 47.63
N VAL A 623 -3.98 13.54 46.83
CA VAL A 623 -5.16 13.22 46.02
C VAL A 623 -5.65 11.83 46.40
N ALA A 624 -6.94 11.74 46.71
CA ALA A 624 -7.63 10.49 46.96
C ALA A 624 -8.53 10.13 45.77
N GLU A 625 -8.73 8.84 45.54
CA GLU A 625 -9.68 8.31 44.57
C GLU A 625 -10.43 7.09 45.13
N VAL A 626 -11.67 6.90 44.67
CA VAL A 626 -12.49 5.71 44.95
C VAL A 626 -12.89 5.01 43.65
N GLU A 627 -12.69 3.69 43.63
CA GLU A 627 -12.83 2.84 42.46
C GLU A 627 -13.74 1.63 42.70
N PHE A 628 -14.29 1.07 41.62
CA PHE A 628 -15.04 -0.19 41.64
C PHE A 628 -14.33 -1.33 40.89
N GLU A 629 -14.30 -2.52 41.50
CA GLU A 629 -13.79 -3.78 40.91
C GLU A 629 -14.91 -4.86 40.87
N ASP A 630 -14.80 -5.86 39.99
CA ASP A 630 -15.90 -6.75 39.53
C ASP A 630 -16.76 -7.40 40.66
N LYS A 631 -18.08 -7.57 40.42
CA LYS A 631 -19.17 -7.99 41.34
C LYS A 631 -19.04 -9.38 42.01
N ARG A 632 -17.84 -9.90 42.28
CA ARG A 632 -17.60 -11.22 42.90
C ARG A 632 -16.71 -11.20 44.13
N ILE A 633 -16.14 -10.04 44.48
CA ILE A 633 -15.52 -9.78 45.76
C ILE A 633 -15.93 -8.34 46.11
N ASN A 634 -16.55 -8.13 47.27
CA ASN A 634 -16.90 -6.78 47.75
C ASN A 634 -15.61 -6.11 48.24
N SER A 635 -14.81 -5.61 47.30
CA SER A 635 -13.53 -4.96 47.58
C SER A 635 -13.38 -3.70 46.74
N PHE A 636 -13.44 -2.56 47.41
CA PHE A 636 -13.20 -1.24 46.86
C PHE A 636 -11.85 -0.74 47.37
N ASN A 637 -11.03 -0.16 46.50
CA ASN A 637 -9.74 0.38 46.91
C ASN A 637 -9.88 1.89 47.12
N PHE A 638 -9.57 2.34 48.33
CA PHE A 638 -9.18 3.74 48.57
C PHE A 638 -7.69 3.88 48.26
N SER A 639 -7.32 4.81 47.35
CA SER A 639 -5.92 5.04 46.94
C SER A 639 -5.50 6.49 47.22
N LEU A 640 -4.44 6.68 48.00
CA LEU A 640 -3.84 7.99 48.27
C LEU A 640 -2.60 8.24 47.41
N ALA A 641 -2.58 9.32 46.63
CA ALA A 641 -1.45 9.75 45.82
C ALA A 641 -0.87 11.07 46.33
N VAL A 642 0.34 11.03 46.91
CA VAL A 642 1.10 12.22 47.31
C VAL A 642 1.90 12.78 46.12
N ILE A 643 1.63 14.02 45.74
CA ILE A 643 2.27 14.75 44.65
C ILE A 643 3.06 15.94 45.24
N MET A 644 4.38 15.91 45.12
CA MET A 644 5.23 17.06 45.41
C MET A 644 5.39 17.92 44.15
N ALA A 645 4.65 19.03 44.07
CA ALA A 645 4.79 20.00 43.00
C ALA A 645 5.85 21.05 43.36
N ARG A 646 6.81 21.29 42.46
CA ARG A 646 7.65 22.50 42.45
C ARG A 646 7.23 23.36 41.27
N THR A 647 6.81 24.59 41.55
CA THR A 647 6.65 25.64 40.53
C THR A 647 8.00 25.95 39.90
N LYS A 648 8.04 26.15 38.58
CA LYS A 648 9.30 26.39 37.86
C LYS A 648 9.13 27.40 36.74
N LYS A 649 10.04 28.38 36.72
CA LYS A 649 10.18 29.40 35.68
C LYS A 649 10.79 28.80 34.42
N ASP A 650 10.23 29.14 33.27
CA ASP A 650 10.69 29.02 31.88
C ASP A 650 11.92 28.13 31.60
N ASN A 651 11.70 26.92 31.03
CA ASN A 651 11.99 26.69 29.61
C ASN A 651 11.75 25.24 29.14
N GLU A 652 11.40 25.19 27.86
CA GLU A 652 11.18 24.09 26.92
C GLU A 652 11.61 22.61 27.20
N ASN A 653 10.72 21.75 26.70
CA ASN A 653 10.97 20.52 25.92
C ASN A 653 11.18 19.13 26.59
N SER A 654 10.36 18.20 26.06
CA SER A 654 10.52 16.74 25.95
C SER A 654 9.88 15.80 27.01
N SER A 655 8.71 15.27 26.62
CA SER A 655 7.91 14.24 27.29
C SER A 655 8.55 12.83 27.38
N GLY A 656 8.33 12.12 28.50
CA GLY A 656 8.50 10.64 28.63
C GLY A 656 7.19 9.81 28.54
N LYS A 657 7.23 8.55 28.99
CA LYS A 657 6.17 7.56 29.38
C LYS A 657 6.82 6.64 30.48
N LYS A 658 6.19 5.74 31.27
CA LYS A 658 4.98 4.87 31.21
C LYS A 658 5.06 3.66 30.22
N ALA A 659 6.01 2.72 30.43
CA ALA A 659 5.99 1.34 29.89
C ALA A 659 5.06 0.39 30.70
N GLU A 660 4.64 -0.76 30.15
CA GLU A 660 3.50 -1.58 30.66
C GLU A 660 3.87 -2.99 31.21
N GLY A 661 3.12 -3.46 32.23
CA GLY A 661 2.09 -4.53 32.06
C GLY A 661 2.36 -6.00 32.48
N LEU A 662 1.32 -6.68 33.01
CA LEU A 662 1.01 -8.16 33.03
C LEU A 662 -0.30 -8.44 33.84
N GLY A 663 -1.19 -9.44 33.59
CA GLY A 663 -1.40 -10.19 32.33
C GLY A 663 -2.26 -11.50 32.27
N MET A 664 -3.02 -11.96 33.30
CA MET A 664 -3.68 -13.30 33.31
C MET A 664 -5.14 -13.41 32.77
N LYS A 665 -5.61 -14.65 32.48
CA LYS A 665 -6.78 -14.96 31.60
C LYS A 665 -7.94 -15.69 32.30
N LYS A 666 -9.20 -15.47 31.85
CA LYS A 666 -10.34 -16.42 31.98
C LYS A 666 -11.22 -16.46 30.71
N LYS A 667 -12.05 -17.51 30.58
CA LYS A 667 -12.77 -17.95 29.35
C LYS A 667 -13.93 -17.02 28.94
N SER A 668 -14.22 -16.89 27.65
CA SER A 668 -15.28 -16.01 27.10
C SER A 668 -16.63 -16.70 26.92
N LYS A 669 -17.73 -16.09 27.41
CA LYS A 669 -19.09 -16.35 26.91
C LYS A 669 -19.21 -15.89 25.44
N ALA A 670 -20.09 -16.53 24.67
CA ALA A 670 -20.38 -16.13 23.30
C ALA A 670 -20.97 -14.71 23.26
N ARG A 671 -20.47 -13.88 22.35
CA ARG A 671 -20.85 -12.48 22.16
C ARG A 671 -22.10 -12.42 21.28
N LYS A 672 -23.19 -11.80 21.75
CA LYS A 672 -24.30 -11.39 20.85
C LYS A 672 -23.70 -10.46 19.78
N GLU A 673 -23.88 -10.82 18.51
CA GLU A 673 -23.42 -9.97 17.40
C GLU A 673 -24.36 -8.76 17.27
N THR A 674 -23.77 -7.58 17.04
CA THR A 674 -24.53 -6.34 16.84
C THR A 674 -24.03 -5.60 15.61
N PHE A 675 -24.97 -5.02 14.87
CA PHE A 675 -24.72 -4.26 13.65
C PHE A 675 -24.48 -2.76 13.91
N SER A 676 -24.50 -2.31 15.17
CA SER A 676 -24.47 -0.89 15.55
C SER A 676 -23.31 -0.09 14.92
N VAL A 677 -22.12 -0.70 14.83
CA VAL A 677 -20.95 -0.08 14.19
C VAL A 677 -21.13 0.10 12.68
N TYR A 678 -21.86 -0.80 12.02
CA TYR A 678 -22.14 -0.71 10.58
C TYR A 678 -23.27 0.28 10.30
N ILE A 679 -24.33 0.28 11.12
CA ILE A 679 -25.41 1.28 11.07
C ILE A 679 -24.83 2.69 11.17
N HIS A 680 -23.98 2.94 12.17
CA HIS A 680 -23.34 4.24 12.35
C HIS A 680 -22.44 4.64 11.16
N ARG A 681 -21.71 3.68 10.57
CA ARG A 681 -20.86 3.93 9.39
C ARG A 681 -21.67 4.28 8.15
N VAL A 682 -22.76 3.55 7.88
CA VAL A 682 -23.63 3.84 6.74
C VAL A 682 -24.33 5.18 6.93
N LEU A 683 -24.83 5.47 8.14
CA LEU A 683 -25.42 6.76 8.46
C LEU A 683 -24.46 7.92 8.16
N LYS A 684 -23.23 7.87 8.69
CA LYS A 684 -22.22 8.93 8.45
C LYS A 684 -21.69 8.98 7.01
N GLN A 685 -21.91 7.95 6.21
CA GLN A 685 -21.58 7.97 4.77
C GLN A 685 -22.69 8.63 3.93
N VAL A 686 -23.96 8.45 4.31
CA VAL A 686 -25.12 8.99 3.57
C VAL A 686 -25.50 10.39 4.07
N HIS A 687 -25.37 10.63 5.38
CA HIS A 687 -25.66 11.90 6.06
C HIS A 687 -24.57 12.18 7.12
N PRO A 688 -23.45 12.83 6.75
CA PRO A 688 -22.32 13.09 7.65
C PRO A 688 -22.70 13.84 8.93
N ASP A 689 -23.64 14.77 8.83
CA ASP A 689 -24.01 15.69 9.90
C ASP A 689 -25.12 15.13 10.81
N THR A 690 -25.74 14.00 10.43
CA THR A 690 -26.85 13.39 11.17
C THR A 690 -26.35 12.42 12.25
N GLY A 691 -26.90 12.54 13.46
CA GLY A 691 -26.72 11.59 14.57
C GLY A 691 -27.86 10.57 14.67
N ILE A 692 -27.64 9.47 15.41
CA ILE A 692 -28.65 8.45 15.71
C ILE A 692 -28.66 8.16 17.21
N SER A 693 -29.83 8.22 17.83
CA SER A 693 -29.99 7.96 19.27
C SER A 693 -29.77 6.48 19.60
N SER A 694 -29.45 6.17 20.86
CA SER A 694 -29.32 4.80 21.37
C SER A 694 -30.56 3.94 21.09
N LYS A 695 -31.77 4.51 21.29
CA LYS A 695 -33.05 3.86 21.01
C LYS A 695 -33.25 3.58 19.51
N ALA A 696 -32.96 4.55 18.64
CA ALA A 696 -33.02 4.35 17.19
C ALA A 696 -31.96 3.34 16.71
N MET A 697 -30.76 3.34 17.32
CA MET A 697 -29.71 2.37 17.06
C MET A 697 -30.13 0.94 17.47
N ALA A 698 -30.82 0.78 18.60
CA ALA A 698 -31.37 -0.50 19.04
C ALA A 698 -32.47 -1.00 18.07
N ILE A 699 -33.39 -0.12 17.66
CA ILE A 699 -34.43 -0.43 16.66
C ILE A 699 -33.81 -0.83 15.33
N MET A 700 -32.86 -0.04 14.79
CA MET A 700 -32.15 -0.35 13.54
C MET A 700 -31.35 -1.66 13.63
N ASN A 701 -30.74 -1.95 14.78
CA ASN A 701 -30.04 -3.21 15.01
C ASN A 701 -31.01 -4.41 15.01
N SER A 702 -32.17 -4.26 15.65
CA SER A 702 -33.23 -5.29 15.66
C SER A 702 -33.82 -5.50 14.26
N PHE A 703 -34.08 -4.42 13.53
CA PHE A 703 -34.61 -4.45 12.16
C PHE A 703 -33.64 -5.13 11.18
N ILE A 704 -32.33 -4.87 11.29
CA ILE A 704 -31.33 -5.54 10.46
C ILE A 704 -31.19 -7.03 10.80
N LEU A 705 -31.32 -7.39 12.09
CA LEU A 705 -31.34 -8.81 12.51
C LEU A 705 -32.55 -9.55 11.93
N ASP A 706 -33.76 -9.02 12.10
CA ASP A 706 -34.99 -9.58 11.53
C ASP A 706 -34.93 -9.67 9.99
N THR A 707 -34.46 -8.62 9.32
CA THR A 707 -34.27 -8.62 7.86
C THR A 707 -33.25 -9.69 7.42
N PHE A 708 -32.15 -9.86 8.17
CA PHE A 708 -31.15 -10.88 7.90
C PHE A 708 -31.72 -12.30 8.08
N GLU A 709 -32.46 -12.56 9.16
CA GLU A 709 -33.08 -13.84 9.44
C GLU A 709 -34.12 -14.22 8.36
N ARG A 710 -34.94 -13.26 7.92
CA ARG A 710 -35.87 -13.44 6.79
C ARG A 710 -35.15 -13.79 5.48
N VAL A 711 -34.10 -13.06 5.12
CA VAL A 711 -33.29 -13.35 3.91
C VAL A 711 -32.60 -14.71 4.00
N ALA A 712 -32.08 -15.08 5.18
CA ALA A 712 -31.43 -16.37 5.40
C ALA A 712 -32.42 -17.54 5.32
N GLY A 713 -33.61 -17.40 5.93
CA GLY A 713 -34.70 -18.37 5.87
C GLY A 713 -35.15 -18.61 4.44
N GLU A 714 -35.36 -17.54 3.66
CA GLU A 714 -35.86 -17.68 2.29
C GLU A 714 -34.79 -18.15 1.30
N ALA A 715 -33.52 -17.79 1.52
CA ALA A 715 -32.41 -18.40 0.79
C ALA A 715 -32.29 -19.90 1.09
N SER A 716 -32.55 -20.33 2.34
CA SER A 716 -32.58 -21.74 2.72
C SER A 716 -33.71 -22.50 2.01
N ARG A 717 -34.93 -21.93 1.99
CA ARG A 717 -36.07 -22.51 1.23
C ARG A 717 -35.76 -22.65 -0.25
N LEU A 718 -35.18 -21.63 -0.90
CA LEU A 718 -34.81 -21.70 -2.33
C LEU A 718 -33.78 -22.80 -2.62
N VAL A 719 -32.85 -23.06 -1.70
CA VAL A 719 -31.86 -24.15 -1.80
C VAL A 719 -32.52 -25.51 -1.66
N GLN A 720 -33.47 -25.67 -0.72
CA GLN A 720 -34.28 -26.89 -0.56
C GLN A 720 -35.16 -27.16 -1.79
N ILE A 721 -35.89 -26.15 -2.28
CA ILE A 721 -36.75 -26.25 -3.48
C ILE A 721 -35.92 -26.64 -4.71
N SER A 722 -34.73 -26.05 -4.89
CA SER A 722 -33.83 -26.38 -5.99
C SER A 722 -32.99 -27.65 -5.79
N ARG A 723 -33.21 -28.41 -4.70
CA ARG A 723 -32.51 -29.66 -4.33
C ARG A 723 -30.98 -29.55 -4.38
N LYS A 724 -30.43 -28.40 -3.97
CA LYS A 724 -28.97 -28.18 -3.91
C LYS A 724 -28.45 -28.39 -2.49
N ASN A 725 -27.26 -28.97 -2.38
CA ASN A 725 -26.56 -29.10 -1.08
C ASN A 725 -25.79 -27.83 -0.67
N THR A 726 -25.74 -26.80 -1.53
CA THR A 726 -24.94 -25.58 -1.31
C THR A 726 -25.72 -24.35 -1.77
N MET A 727 -25.78 -23.34 -0.89
CA MET A 727 -26.39 -22.04 -1.20
C MET A 727 -25.50 -21.22 -2.14
N GLY A 728 -25.98 -20.94 -3.35
CA GLY A 728 -25.30 -20.13 -4.34
C GLY A 728 -25.64 -18.64 -4.22
N SER A 729 -24.82 -17.77 -4.83
CA SER A 729 -25.09 -16.32 -4.80
C SER A 729 -26.38 -15.94 -5.53
N ARG A 730 -26.84 -16.74 -6.49
CA ARG A 730 -28.13 -16.55 -7.17
C ARG A 730 -29.32 -16.82 -6.24
N ASP A 731 -29.19 -17.80 -5.34
CA ASP A 731 -30.24 -18.15 -4.39
C ASP A 731 -30.39 -17.01 -3.35
N VAL A 732 -29.28 -16.47 -2.83
CA VAL A 732 -29.27 -15.29 -1.94
C VAL A 732 -29.82 -14.03 -2.65
N GLN A 733 -29.39 -13.75 -3.89
CA GLN A 733 -29.91 -12.61 -4.66
C GLN A 733 -31.42 -12.73 -4.95
N THR A 734 -31.94 -13.95 -5.05
CA THR A 734 -33.37 -14.20 -5.26
C THR A 734 -34.13 -14.02 -3.95
N ALA A 735 -33.62 -14.55 -2.83
CA ALA A 735 -34.17 -14.30 -1.49
C ALA A 735 -34.26 -12.80 -1.15
N VAL A 736 -33.21 -12.01 -1.45
CA VAL A 736 -33.22 -10.55 -1.25
C VAL A 736 -34.32 -9.85 -2.07
N ARG A 737 -34.67 -10.36 -3.25
CA ARG A 737 -35.78 -9.84 -4.09
C ARG A 737 -37.17 -10.31 -3.64
N LEU A 738 -37.25 -11.39 -2.87
CA LEU A 738 -38.50 -11.86 -2.26
C LEU A 738 -38.78 -11.14 -0.93
N VAL A 739 -37.74 -10.82 -0.16
CA VAL A 739 -37.88 -10.19 1.17
C VAL A 739 -37.92 -8.65 1.12
N LEU A 740 -37.25 -8.01 0.15
CA LEU A 740 -37.22 -6.54 0.03
C LEU A 740 -38.03 -6.05 -1.18
N PRO A 741 -38.83 -4.97 -1.05
CA PRO A 741 -39.64 -4.44 -2.15
C PRO A 741 -38.82 -3.66 -3.18
N GLY A 742 -39.24 -3.72 -4.45
CA GLY A 742 -38.90 -2.76 -5.51
C GLY A 742 -37.40 -2.40 -5.63
N GLU A 743 -37.12 -1.09 -5.69
CA GLU A 743 -35.78 -0.52 -5.85
C GLU A 743 -34.80 -0.86 -4.73
N LEU A 744 -35.30 -1.12 -3.51
CA LEU A 744 -34.48 -1.46 -2.35
C LEU A 744 -33.77 -2.80 -2.58
N SER A 745 -34.45 -3.78 -3.19
CA SER A 745 -33.85 -5.07 -3.56
C SER A 745 -32.74 -4.91 -4.61
N LYS A 746 -32.92 -4.01 -5.59
CA LYS A 746 -31.91 -3.73 -6.64
C LYS A 746 -30.66 -3.09 -6.04
N HIS A 747 -30.83 -2.12 -5.14
CA HIS A 747 -29.73 -1.48 -4.42
C HIS A 747 -28.99 -2.48 -3.51
N ALA A 748 -29.71 -3.29 -2.74
CA ALA A 748 -29.11 -4.33 -1.89
C ALA A 748 -28.30 -5.36 -2.69
N VAL A 749 -28.80 -5.81 -3.84
CA VAL A 749 -28.06 -6.73 -4.74
C VAL A 749 -26.84 -6.04 -5.37
N SER A 750 -26.93 -4.76 -5.73
CA SER A 750 -25.81 -3.97 -6.28
C SER A 750 -24.68 -3.82 -5.25
N GLU A 751 -24.99 -3.36 -4.04
CA GLU A 751 -24.00 -3.20 -2.96
C GLU A 751 -23.43 -4.54 -2.50
N GLY A 752 -24.25 -5.59 -2.41
CA GLY A 752 -23.76 -6.95 -2.13
C GLY A 752 -22.78 -7.46 -3.19
N THR A 753 -22.99 -7.11 -4.47
CA THR A 753 -22.09 -7.48 -5.57
C THR A 753 -20.79 -6.66 -5.52
N LYS A 754 -20.84 -5.35 -5.25
CA LYS A 754 -19.65 -4.52 -5.00
C LYS A 754 -18.84 -5.04 -3.82
N ALA A 755 -19.51 -5.41 -2.72
CA ALA A 755 -18.89 -6.00 -1.54
C ALA A 755 -18.19 -7.33 -1.85
N LYS A 756 -18.82 -8.22 -2.63
CA LYS A 756 -18.21 -9.49 -3.10
C LYS A 756 -16.92 -9.23 -3.88
N ILE A 757 -16.93 -8.31 -4.84
CA ILE A 757 -15.74 -7.95 -5.65
C ILE A 757 -14.63 -7.38 -4.74
N SER A 758 -14.99 -6.47 -3.83
CA SER A 758 -14.07 -5.92 -2.83
C SER A 758 -13.45 -7.00 -1.92
N LEU A 759 -14.20 -8.07 -1.61
CA LEU A 759 -13.75 -9.15 -0.73
C LEU A 759 -12.87 -10.17 -1.46
N MET A 760 -13.16 -10.49 -2.73
CA MET A 760 -12.25 -11.27 -3.58
C MET A 760 -10.90 -10.56 -3.75
N ASN A 761 -10.91 -9.23 -3.86
CA ASN A 761 -9.70 -8.40 -3.91
C ASN A 761 -8.91 -8.27 -2.58
N LYS A 762 -9.38 -8.86 -1.46
CA LYS A 762 -8.68 -8.76 -0.15
C LYS A 762 -7.62 -9.85 0.09
N ASN A 763 -7.69 -10.99 -0.59
CA ASN A 763 -6.85 -12.15 -0.25
C ASN A 763 -5.69 -12.46 -1.22
N PHE A 764 -5.61 -11.84 -2.41
CA PHE A 764 -4.69 -12.28 -3.47
C PHE A 764 -3.68 -11.22 -3.97
N LEU A 765 -3.94 -9.93 -3.78
CA LEU A 765 -3.29 -8.86 -4.58
C LEU A 765 -2.02 -8.22 -4.00
N ILE A 766 -1.60 -8.54 -2.78
CA ILE A 766 -0.48 -7.81 -2.11
C ILE A 766 0.87 -8.48 -2.37
N PHE A 767 0.89 -9.79 -2.61
CA PHE A 767 2.13 -10.50 -2.96
C PHE A 767 2.29 -10.63 -4.48
N LEU A 768 1.20 -10.87 -5.22
CA LEU A 768 1.29 -11.18 -6.65
C LEU A 768 2.05 -10.19 -7.53
N PRO A 769 2.00 -8.85 -7.42
CA PRO A 769 2.81 -8.00 -8.33
C PRO A 769 4.29 -7.97 -7.96
N VAL A 770 4.65 -8.16 -6.68
CA VAL A 770 6.05 -8.18 -6.23
C VAL A 770 6.64 -9.56 -6.48
N TYR A 771 5.94 -10.61 -6.04
CA TYR A 771 6.25 -11.98 -6.44
C TYR A 771 6.10 -12.20 -7.94
N SER A 772 5.35 -11.43 -8.73
CA SER A 772 5.33 -11.55 -10.20
C SER A 772 6.39 -10.69 -10.86
N ILE A 773 6.89 -9.58 -10.28
CA ILE A 773 8.09 -8.94 -10.84
C ILE A 773 9.32 -9.82 -10.55
N ILE A 774 9.41 -10.37 -9.34
CA ILE A 774 10.54 -11.20 -8.91
C ILE A 774 10.41 -12.63 -9.44
N ILE A 775 9.23 -13.28 -9.41
CA ILE A 775 9.01 -14.49 -10.20
C ILE A 775 9.15 -14.13 -11.66
N SER A 776 8.48 -13.18 -12.32
CA SER A 776 8.73 -12.96 -13.76
C SER A 776 10.18 -12.59 -14.13
N PHE A 777 11.07 -12.15 -13.23
CA PHE A 777 12.52 -12.08 -13.45
C PHE A 777 13.25 -13.40 -13.19
N VAL A 778 12.95 -14.10 -12.10
CA VAL A 778 13.52 -15.41 -11.76
C VAL A 778 12.98 -16.51 -12.64
N TYR A 779 11.79 -16.33 -13.18
CA TYR A 779 11.09 -17.10 -14.20
C TYR A 779 11.54 -16.59 -15.56
N PHE A 780 11.96 -15.34 -15.77
CA PHE A 780 12.74 -14.97 -16.97
C PHE A 780 13.99 -15.84 -17.06
N TYR A 781 14.74 -15.94 -15.96
CA TYR A 781 16.01 -16.65 -15.90
C TYR A 781 15.85 -18.18 -15.77
N HIS A 782 14.95 -18.63 -14.91
CA HIS A 782 14.67 -20.05 -14.71
C HIS A 782 13.78 -20.60 -15.82
N HIS A 783 13.03 -19.79 -16.60
CA HIS A 783 12.48 -20.22 -17.91
C HIS A 783 13.48 -20.17 -19.06
N GLU A 784 14.66 -19.56 -18.96
CA GLU A 784 15.75 -19.97 -19.87
C GLU A 784 16.17 -21.44 -19.60
N GLY A 785 15.78 -22.02 -18.44
CA GLY A 785 15.84 -23.48 -18.14
C GLY A 785 14.49 -24.23 -18.02
N ILE A 786 13.33 -23.56 -18.07
CA ILE A 786 11.97 -24.12 -17.86
C ILE A 786 10.98 -23.66 -18.98
N LEU A 787 11.48 -23.07 -20.08
CA LEU A 787 10.72 -23.00 -21.35
C LEU A 787 10.32 -24.38 -21.90
N ASP A 788 10.79 -25.46 -21.28
CA ASP A 788 10.40 -26.86 -21.55
C ASP A 788 9.18 -27.35 -20.75
N ASN A 789 8.47 -26.49 -20.01
CA ASN A 789 7.29 -26.92 -19.24
C ASN A 789 6.12 -25.93 -19.15
N ILE A 790 5.95 -25.06 -20.16
CA ILE A 790 4.60 -24.57 -20.48
C ILE A 790 3.88 -25.71 -21.21
N SER A 791 2.97 -26.40 -20.53
CA SER A 791 1.97 -27.25 -21.16
C SER A 791 0.96 -26.35 -21.91
N VAL A 792 1.39 -25.81 -23.05
CA VAL A 792 0.47 -25.62 -24.16
C VAL A 792 -0.11 -27.01 -24.46
N ASP A 793 -1.41 -27.08 -24.72
CA ASP A 793 -2.06 -28.36 -24.98
C ASP A 793 -1.61 -28.90 -26.35
N TYR A 794 -0.48 -29.61 -26.38
CA TYR A 794 0.17 -30.17 -27.57
C TYR A 794 -0.59 -31.41 -28.13
N GLY A 795 -1.91 -31.47 -27.90
CA GLY A 795 -2.80 -32.50 -28.44
C GLY A 795 -3.04 -32.41 -29.95
N ILE A 796 -2.68 -31.30 -30.60
CA ILE A 796 -2.89 -31.11 -32.04
C ILE A 796 -1.73 -31.74 -32.84
N ILE A 797 -1.97 -32.91 -33.40
CA ILE A 797 -1.15 -33.46 -34.49
C ILE A 797 -1.35 -32.57 -35.72
N VAL A 798 -0.47 -31.60 -35.93
CA VAL A 798 -0.49 -30.77 -37.14
C VAL A 798 0.10 -31.58 -38.30
N SER A 799 -0.76 -32.13 -39.14
CA SER A 799 -0.37 -32.80 -40.38
C SER A 799 0.15 -31.78 -41.39
N GLY A 800 1.35 -32.02 -41.91
CA GLY A 800 1.98 -31.16 -42.92
C GLY A 800 1.46 -31.47 -44.32
N ARG A 801 1.23 -30.44 -45.14
CA ARG A 801 0.94 -30.60 -46.57
C ARG A 801 2.19 -30.33 -47.40
N TRP A 802 2.63 -31.29 -48.21
CA TRP A 802 3.79 -31.09 -49.09
C TRP A 802 3.40 -30.29 -50.34
N LYS A 803 4.17 -29.24 -50.65
CA LYS A 803 4.05 -28.47 -51.89
C LYS A 803 5.41 -27.87 -52.26
N LYS A 804 5.82 -27.99 -53.53
CA LYS A 804 7.05 -27.40 -54.10
C LYS A 804 8.33 -27.62 -53.28
N GLY A 805 8.52 -28.82 -52.73
CA GLY A 805 9.73 -29.14 -51.95
C GLY A 805 9.72 -28.57 -50.52
N TYR A 806 8.56 -28.16 -50.01
CA TYR A 806 8.35 -27.76 -48.62
C TYR A 806 7.17 -28.52 -48.01
N CYS A 807 7.28 -28.83 -46.73
CA CYS A 807 6.16 -29.19 -45.87
C CYS A 807 5.59 -27.93 -45.23
N ILE A 808 4.32 -27.66 -45.53
CA ILE A 808 3.55 -26.55 -44.98
C ILE A 808 2.80 -27.05 -43.76
N TYR A 809 3.12 -26.51 -42.59
CA TYR A 809 2.38 -26.71 -41.36
C TYR A 809 1.60 -25.44 -41.06
N GLY A 810 0.29 -25.49 -41.32
CA GLY A 810 -0.63 -24.38 -41.10
C GLY A 810 -1.09 -24.28 -39.65
N ASN A 811 -1.45 -23.08 -39.21
CA ASN A 811 -2.01 -22.80 -37.88
C ASN A 811 -1.29 -23.49 -36.71
N VAL A 812 0.04 -23.65 -36.80
CA VAL A 812 0.85 -24.31 -35.76
C VAL A 812 0.77 -23.56 -34.44
N LEU A 813 0.63 -22.24 -34.54
CA LEU A 813 0.07 -21.41 -33.48
C LEU A 813 -1.15 -20.70 -34.08
N LYS A 814 -2.33 -20.97 -33.52
CA LYS A 814 -3.62 -20.41 -33.96
C LYS A 814 -4.17 -19.46 -32.91
N ARG A 815 -4.60 -18.28 -33.35
CA ARG A 815 -5.25 -17.26 -32.53
C ARG A 815 -6.56 -17.72 -31.86
N GLU A 816 -7.00 -16.98 -30.84
CA GLU A 816 -8.17 -17.29 -30.02
C GLU A 816 -9.49 -16.64 -30.47
N LYS A 817 -9.48 -15.64 -31.38
CA LYS A 817 -10.67 -14.88 -31.82
C LYS A 817 -10.84 -14.92 -33.34
N ASN A 818 -12.04 -14.67 -33.87
CA ASN A 818 -12.32 -14.49 -35.31
C ASN A 818 -12.06 -13.03 -35.76
N ALA A 819 -11.79 -12.81 -37.06
CA ALA A 819 -11.40 -11.51 -37.65
C ALA A 819 -12.12 -11.23 -38.97
N ASN A 820 -13.45 -11.29 -38.96
CA ASN A 820 -14.24 -11.05 -40.16
C ASN A 820 -14.23 -9.58 -40.60
N ASP A 821 -13.56 -8.69 -39.84
CA ASP A 821 -13.86 -7.26 -39.81
C ASP A 821 -12.62 -6.38 -39.56
N VAL A 822 -11.43 -6.84 -39.94
CA VAL A 822 -10.13 -6.14 -39.79
C VAL A 822 -9.21 -6.32 -41.01
N ILE A 823 -8.21 -5.45 -41.16
CA ILE A 823 -7.13 -5.67 -42.14
C ILE A 823 -6.12 -6.67 -41.55
N SER A 824 -5.88 -7.74 -42.29
CA SER A 824 -4.91 -8.77 -41.93
C SER A 824 -3.54 -8.47 -42.52
N LEU A 825 -2.55 -8.26 -41.65
CA LEU A 825 -1.15 -8.08 -42.02
C LEU A 825 -0.54 -9.45 -42.38
N VAL A 826 -0.09 -9.59 -43.62
CA VAL A 826 0.56 -10.78 -44.17
C VAL A 826 2.07 -10.54 -44.14
N LEU A 827 2.78 -11.32 -43.32
CA LEU A 827 4.22 -11.26 -43.15
C LEU A 827 4.89 -12.58 -43.54
N HIS A 828 6.16 -12.50 -43.92
CA HIS A 828 7.03 -13.66 -44.04
C HIS A 828 8.42 -13.38 -43.45
N SER A 829 9.07 -14.42 -42.95
CA SER A 829 10.40 -14.34 -42.34
C SER A 829 11.22 -15.60 -42.59
N SER A 830 12.55 -15.48 -42.54
CA SER A 830 13.43 -16.60 -42.24
C SER A 830 13.51 -16.82 -40.72
N GLN A 831 13.85 -18.03 -40.27
CA GLN A 831 13.85 -18.40 -38.86
C GLN A 831 14.75 -17.54 -37.96
N ASP A 832 15.90 -17.10 -38.47
CA ASP A 832 16.88 -16.29 -37.73
C ASP A 832 16.38 -14.87 -37.46
N ARG A 833 15.53 -14.33 -38.34
CA ARG A 833 14.95 -12.98 -38.26
C ARG A 833 13.72 -12.86 -37.35
N ILE A 834 13.27 -13.96 -36.74
CA ILE A 834 12.22 -13.96 -35.73
C ILE A 834 12.78 -13.29 -34.46
N ASP A 835 12.35 -12.07 -34.16
CA ASP A 835 12.78 -11.32 -32.98
C ASP A 835 11.69 -10.33 -32.51
N ARG A 836 12.07 -9.39 -31.63
CA ARG A 836 11.17 -8.39 -31.04
C ARG A 836 10.40 -7.56 -32.09
N ARG A 837 10.91 -7.40 -33.31
CA ARG A 837 10.20 -6.66 -34.39
C ARG A 837 8.78 -7.15 -34.60
N ILE A 838 8.51 -8.45 -34.47
CA ILE A 838 7.14 -9.01 -34.59
C ILE A 838 6.21 -8.48 -33.50
N ALA A 839 6.71 -8.28 -32.27
CA ALA A 839 5.94 -7.65 -31.19
C ALA A 839 5.81 -6.13 -31.37
N GLU A 840 6.83 -5.47 -31.94
CA GLU A 840 6.77 -4.05 -32.30
C GLU A 840 5.69 -3.80 -33.36
N GLN A 841 5.61 -4.64 -34.40
CA GLN A 841 4.54 -4.62 -35.41
C GLN A 841 3.13 -4.66 -34.79
N VAL A 842 2.91 -5.55 -33.80
CA VAL A 842 1.63 -5.58 -33.05
C VAL A 842 1.39 -4.28 -32.29
N SER A 843 2.40 -3.73 -31.60
CA SER A 843 2.24 -2.48 -30.83
C SER A 843 1.91 -1.26 -31.69
N PHE A 844 2.46 -1.17 -32.92
CA PHE A 844 2.14 -0.10 -33.88
C PHE A 844 0.72 -0.23 -34.43
N LEU A 845 0.28 -1.44 -34.79
CA LEU A 845 -1.10 -1.69 -35.22
C LEU A 845 -2.10 -1.36 -34.09
N ASP A 846 -1.74 -1.66 -32.85
CA ASP A 846 -2.59 -1.44 -31.66
C ASP A 846 -2.64 0.03 -31.20
N ASN A 847 -1.86 0.92 -31.81
CA ASN A 847 -1.75 2.35 -31.46
C ASN A 847 -1.35 2.59 -30.00
N LEU A 848 -0.50 1.73 -29.42
CA LEU A 848 0.16 2.07 -28.17
C LEU A 848 1.19 3.18 -28.44
N LEU A 849 0.90 4.36 -27.92
CA LEU A 849 1.82 5.51 -27.88
C LEU A 849 3.15 5.11 -27.23
N ILE A 850 4.17 4.87 -28.05
CA ILE A 850 5.57 4.96 -27.62
C ILE A 850 5.89 6.46 -27.49
N THR A 851 5.33 7.10 -26.47
CA THR A 851 5.70 8.47 -26.11
C THR A 851 7.11 8.49 -25.55
N ASN A 852 7.87 9.52 -25.97
CA ASN A 852 9.27 9.66 -25.60
C ASN A 852 9.48 9.62 -24.08
N GLY A 853 10.33 8.71 -23.63
CA GLY A 853 11.14 8.92 -22.42
C GLY A 853 10.45 8.90 -21.05
N PHE A 854 9.33 8.18 -20.87
CA PHE A 854 8.83 7.88 -19.51
C PHE A 854 8.39 6.42 -19.33
N ALA A 855 8.66 5.86 -18.15
CA ALA A 855 8.40 4.46 -17.84
C ALA A 855 6.91 4.16 -17.61
N ALA A 856 6.17 3.84 -18.67
CA ALA A 856 4.77 3.43 -18.61
C ALA A 856 4.62 1.95 -18.19
N LYS A 857 4.60 1.68 -16.88
CA LYS A 857 4.44 0.34 -16.30
C LYS A 857 2.97 -0.16 -16.32
N THR A 858 2.22 0.15 -17.37
CA THR A 858 0.77 -0.05 -17.54
C THR A 858 0.40 -0.86 -18.79
N GLU A 859 1.39 -1.51 -19.40
CA GLU A 859 1.33 -2.10 -20.75
C GLU A 859 0.66 -3.50 -20.83
N ILE A 860 -0.32 -3.82 -19.98
CA ILE A 860 -1.03 -5.12 -20.02
C ILE A 860 -2.56 -4.97 -20.05
N GLU A 861 -3.16 -3.89 -19.53
CA GLU A 861 -4.62 -3.73 -19.56
C GLU A 861 -5.17 -3.22 -20.91
N PHE A 862 -4.33 -2.70 -21.81
CA PHE A 862 -4.76 -2.17 -23.12
C PHE A 862 -4.79 -3.20 -24.28
N TYR A 863 -3.97 -4.26 -24.24
CA TYR A 863 -3.91 -5.30 -25.29
C TYR A 863 -5.22 -6.09 -25.49
N ASN A 864 -6.22 -5.92 -24.62
CA ASN A 864 -7.50 -6.64 -24.69
C ASN A 864 -8.56 -5.99 -25.60
N LYS A 865 -8.31 -4.80 -26.18
CA LYS A 865 -9.29 -4.06 -26.99
C LYS A 865 -8.96 -3.90 -28.48
N SER A 866 -7.72 -4.09 -28.89
CA SER A 866 -7.31 -4.11 -30.31
C SER A 866 -7.77 -5.40 -31.00
N GLN A 867 -8.05 -5.32 -32.30
CA GLN A 867 -8.51 -6.46 -33.13
C GLN A 867 -7.52 -6.86 -34.22
N ASN A 868 -6.34 -6.24 -34.26
CA ASN A 868 -5.38 -6.38 -35.35
C ASN A 868 -4.92 -7.84 -35.53
N TYR A 869 -4.71 -8.25 -36.78
CA TYR A 869 -4.35 -9.63 -37.13
C TYR A 869 -3.05 -9.66 -37.93
N ILE A 870 -2.17 -10.62 -37.62
CA ILE A 870 -0.96 -10.93 -38.36
C ILE A 870 -0.96 -12.42 -38.74
N SER A 871 -0.83 -12.74 -40.02
CA SER A 871 -0.45 -14.08 -40.50
C SER A 871 1.03 -14.07 -40.85
N LEU A 872 1.82 -14.92 -40.20
CA LEU A 872 3.27 -15.01 -40.39
C LEU A 872 3.69 -16.38 -40.95
N ALA A 873 4.23 -16.37 -42.17
CA ALA A 873 4.93 -17.51 -42.74
C ALA A 873 6.41 -17.51 -42.34
N VAL A 874 6.83 -18.51 -41.57
CA VAL A 874 8.22 -18.74 -41.18
C VAL A 874 8.83 -19.81 -42.07
N VAL A 875 9.88 -19.44 -42.81
CA VAL A 875 10.71 -20.39 -43.57
C VAL A 875 11.86 -20.88 -42.68
N LEU A 876 11.93 -22.19 -42.47
CA LEU A 876 13.01 -22.83 -41.74
C LEU A 876 14.15 -23.22 -42.67
N GLU A 877 15.40 -23.11 -42.20
CA GLU A 877 16.57 -23.62 -42.91
C GLU A 877 16.90 -25.02 -42.38
N ARG A 878 16.88 -26.02 -43.27
CA ARG A 878 17.18 -27.42 -42.93
C ARG A 878 18.58 -27.56 -42.32
N ARG A 879 18.67 -27.75 -41.00
CA ARG A 879 19.83 -28.29 -40.26
C ARG A 879 19.36 -28.77 -38.88
N THR A 880 19.36 -30.10 -38.67
CA THR A 880 18.97 -30.85 -37.46
C THR A 880 17.55 -30.59 -36.89
N PRO A 881 16.94 -31.57 -36.18
CA PRO A 881 15.70 -31.35 -35.42
C PRO A 881 15.83 -30.23 -34.37
N ASP A 882 17.03 -29.99 -33.85
CA ASP A 882 17.30 -28.97 -32.83
C ASP A 882 17.06 -27.55 -33.32
N SER A 883 17.43 -27.18 -34.57
CA SER A 883 17.16 -25.82 -35.05
C SER A 883 15.67 -25.58 -35.32
N VAL A 884 14.92 -26.63 -35.68
CA VAL A 884 13.46 -26.60 -35.81
C VAL A 884 12.82 -26.42 -34.45
N SER A 885 13.23 -27.22 -33.45
CA SER A 885 12.82 -27.07 -32.05
C SER A 885 13.16 -25.69 -31.50
N CYS A 886 14.36 -25.18 -31.78
CA CYS A 886 14.80 -23.88 -31.28
C CYS A 886 14.05 -22.71 -31.94
N SER A 887 13.81 -22.77 -33.25
CA SER A 887 12.98 -21.78 -33.97
C SER A 887 11.53 -21.82 -33.49
N PHE A 888 11.02 -22.99 -33.13
CA PHE A 888 9.72 -23.17 -32.51
C PHE A 888 9.66 -22.55 -31.10
N LYS A 889 10.64 -22.83 -30.22
CA LYS A 889 10.78 -22.21 -28.90
C LYS A 889 10.89 -20.68 -28.99
N LYS A 890 11.66 -20.14 -29.95
CA LYS A 890 11.79 -18.69 -30.21
C LYS A 890 10.47 -18.07 -30.68
N THR A 891 9.69 -18.79 -31.48
CA THR A 891 8.35 -18.36 -31.90
C THR A 891 7.37 -18.37 -30.73
N LEU A 892 7.38 -19.42 -29.90
CA LEU A 892 6.57 -19.56 -28.68
C LEU A 892 6.85 -18.45 -27.65
N SER A 893 8.10 -18.02 -27.49
CA SER A 893 8.45 -16.94 -26.56
C SER A 893 7.79 -15.62 -26.95
N ILE A 894 7.73 -15.29 -28.24
CA ILE A 894 7.01 -14.14 -28.80
C ILE A 894 5.49 -14.35 -28.67
N TRP A 895 5.00 -15.54 -29.06
CA TRP A 895 3.58 -15.91 -29.02
C TRP A 895 2.91 -15.60 -27.69
N SER A 896 3.58 -15.89 -26.57
CA SER A 896 3.06 -15.63 -25.22
C SER A 896 2.59 -14.17 -24.99
N ARG A 897 3.16 -13.22 -25.74
CA ARG A 897 2.86 -11.78 -25.66
C ARG A 897 1.83 -11.29 -26.68
N VAL A 898 1.62 -12.03 -27.78
CA VAL A 898 0.81 -11.58 -28.95
C VAL A 898 -0.19 -12.64 -29.47
N LYS A 899 -0.47 -13.69 -28.69
CA LYS A 899 -1.31 -14.84 -29.07
C LYS A 899 -2.74 -14.50 -29.54
N SER A 900 -3.25 -13.33 -29.18
CA SER A 900 -4.57 -12.83 -29.61
C SER A 900 -4.59 -12.26 -31.02
N HIS A 901 -3.42 -11.88 -31.55
CA HIS A 901 -3.24 -11.11 -32.79
C HIS A 901 -2.47 -11.87 -33.86
N LEU A 902 -1.60 -12.82 -33.48
CA LEU A 902 -0.73 -13.56 -34.39
C LEU A 902 -1.33 -14.93 -34.80
N SER A 903 -1.03 -15.38 -36.01
CA SER A 903 -1.13 -16.77 -36.48
C SER A 903 0.19 -17.15 -37.15
N VAL A 904 0.74 -18.34 -36.85
CA VAL A 904 2.06 -18.76 -37.38
C VAL A 904 1.98 -20.05 -38.19
N HIS A 905 2.71 -20.06 -39.30
CA HIS A 905 2.75 -21.15 -40.28
C HIS A 905 4.20 -21.48 -40.62
N PHE A 906 4.61 -22.76 -40.53
CA PHE A 906 5.98 -23.17 -40.85
C PHE A 906 6.09 -23.76 -42.25
N LEU A 907 7.12 -23.31 -42.97
CA LEU A 907 7.56 -23.88 -44.24
C LEU A 907 8.90 -24.58 -44.00
N ILE A 908 8.88 -25.90 -43.93
CA ILE A 908 10.07 -26.72 -43.70
C ILE A 908 10.49 -27.35 -45.02
N PRO A 909 11.71 -27.11 -45.56
CA PRO A 909 12.15 -27.79 -46.78
C PRO A 909 12.03 -29.31 -46.63
N SER A 910 11.50 -30.00 -47.64
CA SER A 910 11.37 -31.46 -47.66
C SER A 910 11.58 -32.07 -49.05
N SER A 911 12.57 -32.96 -49.11
CA SER A 911 12.83 -33.87 -50.23
C SER A 911 11.82 -35.02 -50.33
N SER A 912 11.14 -35.38 -49.23
CA SER A 912 10.05 -36.36 -49.24
C SER A 912 8.72 -35.66 -49.52
N ARG A 913 7.88 -36.27 -50.37
CA ARG A 913 6.49 -35.84 -50.60
C ARG A 913 5.55 -36.15 -49.42
N SER A 914 5.97 -37.01 -48.50
CA SER A 914 5.28 -37.23 -47.22
C SER A 914 5.90 -36.33 -46.15
N CYS A 915 5.06 -35.57 -45.44
CA CYS A 915 5.49 -34.69 -44.37
C CYS A 915 5.42 -35.40 -43.02
N PRO A 916 6.50 -35.39 -42.21
CA PRO A 916 6.47 -36.00 -40.89
C PRO A 916 5.49 -35.24 -39.98
N ASN A 917 4.82 -35.96 -39.08
CA ASN A 917 4.06 -35.33 -38.00
C ASN A 917 5.03 -34.59 -37.06
N LEU A 918 4.63 -33.42 -36.56
CA LEU A 918 5.45 -32.59 -35.67
C LEU A 918 5.59 -33.12 -34.23
N GLU A 919 5.43 -34.43 -34.01
CA GLU A 919 5.54 -35.03 -32.67
C GLU A 919 6.95 -34.94 -32.08
N PHE A 920 7.99 -34.82 -32.91
CA PHE A 920 9.37 -34.67 -32.44
C PHE A 920 9.61 -33.35 -31.67
N LEU A 921 8.71 -32.36 -31.78
CA LEU A 921 8.72 -31.14 -30.95
C LEU A 921 8.36 -31.42 -29.47
N LYS A 922 7.90 -32.63 -29.12
CA LYS A 922 7.59 -33.03 -27.73
C LYS A 922 8.84 -33.30 -26.87
N ASN A 923 10.03 -33.44 -27.45
CA ASN A 923 11.24 -33.83 -26.71
C ASN A 923 11.94 -32.64 -26.00
N LYS A 924 11.95 -32.69 -24.67
CA LYS A 924 12.56 -31.72 -23.72
C LYS A 924 14.10 -31.81 -23.62
N GLY A 925 14.78 -32.05 -24.74
CA GLY A 925 16.13 -32.62 -24.74
C GLY A 925 17.29 -31.64 -24.90
N SER A 926 17.17 -30.61 -25.75
CA SER A 926 18.30 -29.75 -26.13
C SER A 926 18.12 -28.29 -25.71
N LEU A 927 19.13 -27.77 -25.02
CA LEU A 927 19.36 -26.34 -24.84
C LEU A 927 19.60 -25.71 -26.22
N CYS A 928 18.83 -24.68 -26.55
CA CYS A 928 19.25 -23.72 -27.58
C CYS A 928 20.54 -23.05 -27.11
N SER A 929 21.69 -23.38 -27.69
CA SER A 929 22.87 -22.55 -27.49
C SER A 929 22.60 -21.16 -28.08
N SER A 930 22.74 -20.11 -27.26
CA SER A 930 22.48 -18.72 -27.65
C SER A 930 23.54 -18.15 -28.63
N THR A 931 24.49 -18.99 -29.05
CA THR A 931 25.59 -18.69 -29.97
C THR A 931 25.35 -19.23 -31.38
N SER A 932 24.16 -18.99 -31.94
CA SER A 932 24.07 -18.84 -33.40
C SER A 932 24.42 -17.40 -33.77
N THR A 933 25.71 -17.16 -34.01
CA THR A 933 26.12 -16.01 -34.81
C THR A 933 25.30 -16.02 -36.10
N VAL A 934 24.56 -14.93 -36.37
CA VAL A 934 23.72 -14.84 -37.58
C VAL A 934 24.62 -15.13 -38.78
N PRO A 935 24.40 -16.23 -39.52
CA PRO A 935 25.34 -16.65 -40.56
C PRO A 935 25.47 -15.53 -41.59
N SER A 936 26.71 -15.09 -41.84
CA SER A 936 27.01 -13.94 -42.68
C SER A 936 26.24 -14.03 -44.00
N LEU A 937 25.41 -13.02 -44.29
CA LEU A 937 24.48 -13.03 -45.41
C LEU A 937 25.20 -13.35 -46.73
N ASN A 938 24.96 -14.55 -47.27
CA ASN A 938 25.63 -15.06 -48.46
C ASN A 938 24.63 -15.30 -49.61
N ILE A 939 25.12 -15.19 -50.84
CA ILE A 939 24.34 -15.19 -52.09
C ILE A 939 23.51 -16.48 -52.25
N SER A 940 24.02 -17.64 -51.83
CA SER A 940 23.27 -18.90 -51.85
C SER A 940 22.00 -18.83 -50.99
N ARG A 941 22.12 -18.33 -49.76
CA ARG A 941 21.05 -18.19 -48.77
C ARG A 941 19.96 -17.23 -49.25
N ILE A 942 20.37 -16.08 -49.81
CA ILE A 942 19.49 -15.10 -50.45
C ILE A 942 18.66 -15.76 -51.56
N VAL A 943 19.32 -16.41 -52.52
CA VAL A 943 18.67 -17.02 -53.70
C VAL A 943 17.75 -18.20 -53.33
N SER A 944 18.05 -18.93 -52.26
CA SER A 944 17.22 -20.04 -51.79
C SER A 944 15.95 -19.62 -51.06
N TYR A 945 15.78 -18.33 -50.72
CA TYR A 945 14.66 -17.87 -49.90
C TYR A 945 13.34 -17.78 -50.73
N PRO A 946 12.29 -18.56 -50.40
CA PRO A 946 11.11 -18.71 -51.23
C PRO A 946 10.05 -17.63 -50.95
N ALA A 947 10.42 -16.35 -51.08
CA ALA A 947 9.60 -15.20 -50.64
C ALA A 947 8.13 -15.25 -51.10
N ASN A 948 7.89 -15.40 -52.40
CA ASN A 948 6.53 -15.44 -52.97
C ASN A 948 5.70 -16.63 -52.50
N PHE A 949 6.32 -17.80 -52.36
CA PHE A 949 5.65 -18.99 -51.83
C PHE A 949 5.32 -18.80 -50.34
N ALA A 950 6.21 -18.17 -49.55
CA ALA A 950 5.94 -17.84 -48.16
C ALA A 950 4.78 -16.81 -48.03
N ARG A 951 4.77 -15.76 -48.86
CA ARG A 951 3.66 -14.79 -48.95
C ARG A 951 2.32 -15.50 -49.26
N ASN A 952 2.29 -16.37 -50.27
CA ASN A 952 1.10 -17.13 -50.64
C ASN A 952 0.64 -18.09 -49.54
N VAL A 953 1.58 -18.74 -48.82
CA VAL A 953 1.24 -19.60 -47.68
C VAL A 953 0.61 -18.79 -46.55
N ALA A 954 1.18 -17.66 -46.15
CA ALA A 954 0.57 -16.78 -45.14
C ALA A 954 -0.84 -16.33 -45.57
N ARG A 955 -0.99 -15.82 -46.79
CA ARG A 955 -2.30 -15.43 -47.36
C ARG A 955 -3.36 -16.55 -47.28
N SER A 956 -2.96 -17.81 -47.46
CA SER A 956 -3.90 -18.95 -47.44
C SER A 956 -4.48 -19.30 -46.06
N PHE A 957 -4.03 -18.64 -44.99
CA PHE A 957 -4.54 -18.80 -43.62
C PHE A 957 -5.17 -17.51 -43.06
N VAL A 958 -5.37 -16.49 -43.90
CA VAL A 958 -6.10 -15.27 -43.55
C VAL A 958 -7.61 -15.55 -43.60
N ASP A 959 -8.32 -15.21 -42.52
CA ASP A 959 -9.78 -15.37 -42.40
C ASP A 959 -10.57 -14.07 -42.69
N SER A 960 -9.90 -12.94 -42.96
CA SER A 960 -10.53 -11.62 -43.17
C SER A 960 -10.78 -11.31 -44.65
N GLU A 961 -11.59 -10.29 -44.92
CA GLU A 961 -11.82 -9.78 -46.28
C GLU A 961 -10.64 -8.92 -46.79
N PHE A 962 -9.99 -8.14 -45.92
CA PHE A 962 -8.95 -7.17 -46.28
C PHE A 962 -7.56 -7.64 -45.86
N ILE A 963 -6.57 -7.48 -46.74
CA ILE A 963 -5.16 -7.79 -46.49
C ILE A 963 -4.23 -6.61 -46.79
N LEU A 964 -3.11 -6.60 -46.07
CA LEU A 964 -1.92 -5.80 -46.36
C LEU A 964 -0.71 -6.72 -46.34
N ILE A 965 0.17 -6.63 -47.33
CA ILE A 965 1.35 -7.52 -47.45
C ILE A 965 2.61 -6.70 -47.20
N ALA A 966 3.47 -7.15 -46.27
CA ALA A 966 4.67 -6.41 -45.87
C ALA A 966 5.84 -7.32 -45.47
N ASP A 967 7.04 -6.73 -45.43
CA ASP A 967 8.24 -7.32 -44.85
C ASP A 967 8.36 -6.91 -43.36
N LEU A 968 9.13 -7.66 -42.55
CA LEU A 968 9.26 -7.41 -41.10
C LEU A 968 9.75 -6.00 -40.69
N ASP A 969 10.45 -5.29 -41.57
CA ASP A 969 11.05 -3.97 -41.29
C ASP A 969 10.16 -2.79 -41.75
N HIS A 970 8.94 -3.06 -42.21
CA HIS A 970 7.97 -2.06 -42.66
C HIS A 970 7.02 -1.66 -41.53
N PHE A 971 7.10 -0.42 -41.08
CA PHE A 971 6.29 0.13 -39.98
C PHE A 971 5.31 1.18 -40.50
N PHE A 972 4.27 1.52 -39.74
CA PHE A 972 3.13 2.31 -40.19
C PHE A 972 2.98 3.63 -39.43
N SER A 973 2.37 4.63 -40.06
CA SER A 973 1.89 5.86 -39.40
C SER A 973 0.85 5.57 -38.32
N GLU A 974 0.58 6.51 -37.42
CA GLU A 974 -0.46 6.33 -36.40
C GLU A 974 -1.85 6.06 -36.99
N PHE A 975 -2.63 5.27 -36.26
CA PHE A 975 -4.01 4.87 -36.57
C PHE A 975 -4.22 4.22 -37.95
N PHE A 976 -3.14 3.72 -38.58
CA PHE A 976 -3.13 3.17 -39.94
C PHE A 976 -4.24 2.13 -40.17
N GLU A 977 -4.31 1.07 -39.34
CA GLU A 977 -5.31 0.00 -39.55
C GLU A 977 -6.73 0.56 -39.43
N LEU A 978 -7.02 1.32 -38.37
CA LEU A 978 -8.37 1.79 -38.08
C LEU A 978 -8.91 2.68 -39.20
N LYS A 979 -8.09 3.62 -39.69
CA LYS A 979 -8.47 4.56 -40.74
C LYS A 979 -8.49 3.89 -42.12
N MET A 980 -7.48 3.10 -42.48
CA MET A 980 -7.48 2.34 -43.74
C MET A 980 -8.61 1.31 -43.80
N ARG A 981 -9.00 0.71 -42.67
CA ARG A 981 -10.16 -0.19 -42.58
C ARG A 981 -11.47 0.56 -42.80
N SER A 982 -11.63 1.74 -42.20
CA SER A 982 -12.81 2.59 -42.40
C SER A 982 -12.97 2.91 -43.89
N LEU A 983 -11.89 3.38 -44.52
CA LEU A 983 -11.84 3.67 -45.95
C LEU A 983 -12.10 2.42 -46.81
N ALA A 984 -11.43 1.29 -46.52
CA ALA A 984 -11.62 0.03 -47.25
C ALA A 984 -13.07 -0.48 -47.18
N LYS A 985 -13.69 -0.45 -46.00
CA LYS A 985 -15.10 -0.83 -45.81
C LYS A 985 -16.06 0.06 -46.58
N GLN A 986 -15.83 1.37 -46.59
CA GLN A 986 -16.65 2.30 -47.35
C GLN A 986 -16.47 2.10 -48.86
N PHE A 987 -15.23 1.95 -49.30
CA PHE A 987 -14.85 1.94 -50.71
C PHE A 987 -15.19 0.61 -51.42
N PHE A 988 -14.85 -0.54 -50.81
CA PHE A 988 -15.14 -1.88 -51.36
C PHE A 988 -16.58 -2.36 -51.14
N LYS A 989 -17.43 -1.55 -50.49
CA LYS A 989 -18.89 -1.76 -50.47
C LYS A 989 -19.48 -1.68 -51.88
N ASP A 990 -18.91 -0.82 -52.72
CA ASP A 990 -19.26 -0.77 -54.13
C ASP A 990 -18.67 -1.98 -54.86
N LYS A 991 -19.46 -2.56 -55.77
CA LYS A 991 -19.02 -3.70 -56.60
C LYS A 991 -18.01 -3.27 -57.64
N GLU A 992 -18.09 -2.04 -58.16
CA GLU A 992 -17.18 -1.53 -59.19
C GLU A 992 -15.75 -1.41 -58.63
N ASN A 993 -15.62 -0.96 -57.38
CA ASN A 993 -14.35 -0.80 -56.69
C ASN A 993 -13.65 -2.13 -56.31
N ARG A 994 -14.27 -3.30 -56.53
CA ARG A 994 -13.67 -4.60 -56.15
C ARG A 994 -12.43 -4.99 -56.96
N LYS A 995 -12.21 -4.33 -58.10
CA LYS A 995 -10.93 -4.38 -58.85
C LYS A 995 -10.03 -3.17 -58.59
N THR A 996 -10.12 -2.57 -57.42
CA THR A 996 -9.25 -1.45 -57.03
C THR A 996 -8.37 -1.84 -55.84
N VAL A 997 -7.22 -1.18 -55.66
CA VAL A 997 -6.42 -1.26 -54.43
C VAL A 997 -6.09 0.13 -53.86
N LEU A 998 -5.98 0.20 -52.53
CA LEU A 998 -5.72 1.44 -51.79
C LEU A 998 -4.22 1.57 -51.50
N VAL A 999 -3.53 2.35 -52.33
CA VAL A 999 -2.08 2.55 -52.33
C VAL A 999 -1.68 3.67 -51.37
N TYR A 1000 -0.75 3.39 -50.47
CA TYR A 1000 -0.17 4.38 -49.55
C TYR A 1000 1.31 4.63 -49.86
N ARG A 1001 1.84 5.77 -49.42
CA ARG A 1001 3.24 6.14 -49.66
C ARG A 1001 4.20 5.36 -48.75
N ILE A 1002 5.41 5.11 -49.24
CA ILE A 1002 6.47 4.41 -48.51
C ILE A 1002 7.78 5.22 -48.49
N PHE A 1003 8.40 5.31 -47.31
CA PHE A 1003 9.62 6.08 -47.06
C PHE A 1003 10.74 5.22 -46.46
N GLU A 1004 11.99 5.65 -46.57
CA GLU A 1004 13.10 5.17 -45.73
C GLU A 1004 13.45 6.23 -44.68
N VAL A 1005 13.76 5.82 -43.45
CA VAL A 1005 14.12 6.72 -42.33
C VAL A 1005 15.48 6.29 -41.75
N GLU A 1006 16.37 7.24 -41.51
CA GLU A 1006 17.80 7.04 -41.20
C GLU A 1006 18.09 6.18 -39.94
N ASN A 1007 17.12 5.98 -39.05
CA ASN A 1007 17.39 5.62 -37.66
C ASN A 1007 17.37 4.10 -37.36
N ASP A 1008 18.55 3.50 -37.20
CA ASP A 1008 18.70 2.07 -36.89
C ASP A 1008 18.51 1.74 -35.38
N ARG A 1009 18.27 2.75 -34.52
CA ARG A 1009 18.18 2.58 -33.06
C ARG A 1009 16.73 2.34 -32.58
N PRO A 1010 16.44 1.27 -31.79
CA PRO A 1010 15.06 0.92 -31.40
C PRO A 1010 14.37 1.84 -30.37
N ARG A 1011 14.92 3.02 -30.07
CA ARG A 1011 14.51 3.86 -28.93
C ARG A 1011 14.38 5.35 -29.26
N GLU A 1012 14.60 5.73 -30.52
CA GLU A 1012 14.44 7.12 -30.97
C GLU A 1012 13.08 7.27 -31.67
N PRO A 1013 12.41 8.44 -31.56
CA PRO A 1013 11.06 8.62 -32.10
C PRO A 1013 11.03 8.47 -33.62
N HIS A 1014 10.20 7.54 -34.10
CA HIS A 1014 9.90 7.35 -35.52
C HIS A 1014 8.74 8.25 -35.97
N PRO A 1015 8.61 8.58 -37.26
CA PRO A 1015 7.52 9.41 -37.74
C PRO A 1015 6.18 8.67 -37.66
N LEU A 1016 5.35 9.07 -36.71
CA LEU A 1016 3.96 8.64 -36.57
C LEU A 1016 3.02 9.53 -37.40
N THR A 1017 3.29 10.84 -37.46
CA THR A 1017 2.47 11.82 -38.19
C THR A 1017 3.14 12.32 -39.48
N LYS A 1018 2.33 12.84 -40.41
CA LYS A 1018 2.84 13.52 -41.62
C LYS A 1018 3.75 14.71 -41.30
N GLU A 1019 3.47 15.43 -40.21
CA GLU A 1019 4.29 16.57 -39.78
C GLU A 1019 5.70 16.13 -39.35
N GLN A 1020 5.79 15.07 -38.55
CA GLN A 1020 7.07 14.48 -38.16
C GLN A 1020 7.84 13.99 -39.39
N LEU A 1021 7.16 13.30 -40.32
CA LEU A 1021 7.76 12.88 -41.58
C LEU A 1021 8.25 14.07 -42.43
N LYS A 1022 7.46 15.15 -42.53
CA LYS A 1022 7.81 16.39 -43.25
C LYS A 1022 9.06 17.04 -42.66
N ASN A 1023 9.21 17.02 -41.34
CA ASN A 1023 10.42 17.52 -40.66
C ASN A 1023 11.63 16.60 -40.89
N LEU A 1024 11.46 15.28 -40.94
CA LEU A 1024 12.55 14.36 -41.29
C LEU A 1024 12.97 14.49 -42.77
N LEU A 1025 12.02 14.67 -43.69
CA LEU A 1025 12.29 14.92 -45.12
C LEU A 1025 13.06 16.23 -45.32
N LYS A 1026 12.67 17.31 -44.63
CA LYS A 1026 13.40 18.60 -44.65
C LYS A 1026 14.85 18.49 -44.15
N ASN A 1027 15.10 17.60 -43.19
CA ASN A 1027 16.41 17.40 -42.56
C ASN A 1027 17.22 16.26 -43.21
N GLU A 1028 16.81 15.77 -44.38
CA GLU A 1028 17.41 14.64 -45.12
C GLU A 1028 17.44 13.29 -44.37
N LYS A 1029 16.83 13.21 -43.18
CA LYS A 1029 16.73 12.01 -42.33
C LYS A 1029 15.65 11.03 -42.76
N ALA A 1030 14.83 11.42 -43.73
CA ALA A 1030 13.91 10.54 -44.43
C ALA A 1030 13.93 10.84 -45.93
N ARG A 1031 13.53 9.85 -46.75
CA ARG A 1031 13.43 9.98 -48.21
C ARG A 1031 12.36 9.04 -48.77
N GLU A 1032 11.85 9.30 -49.97
CA GLU A 1032 11.02 8.31 -50.68
C GLU A 1032 11.81 7.00 -50.86
N PHE A 1033 11.13 5.86 -50.69
CA PHE A 1033 11.78 4.54 -50.67
C PHE A 1033 12.50 4.24 -52.00
N HIS A 1034 13.76 3.77 -51.91
CA HIS A 1034 14.69 3.58 -53.05
C HIS A 1034 14.90 4.80 -53.97
N SER A 1035 14.69 6.03 -53.49
CA SER A 1035 14.92 7.28 -54.25
C SER A 1035 16.29 7.39 -54.95
N GLY A 1036 17.34 6.70 -54.46
CA GLY A 1036 18.66 6.64 -55.10
C GLY A 1036 18.79 5.65 -56.28
N PHE A 1037 17.77 4.84 -56.58
CA PHE A 1037 17.84 3.76 -57.59
C PHE A 1037 16.56 3.67 -58.45
N GLY A 1038 16.27 4.75 -59.17
CA GLY A 1038 15.22 4.80 -60.20
C GLY A 1038 13.80 5.10 -59.69
N ASN A 1039 12.86 5.29 -60.63
CA ASN A 1039 11.49 5.75 -60.33
C ASN A 1039 10.56 4.68 -59.72
N GLY A 1040 11.09 3.57 -59.20
CA GLY A 1040 10.31 2.35 -58.89
C GLY A 1040 9.25 2.47 -57.77
N HIS A 1041 9.38 3.44 -56.86
CA HIS A 1041 8.37 3.68 -55.81
C HIS A 1041 7.89 5.13 -55.76
N LYS A 1042 8.26 5.95 -56.75
CA LYS A 1042 7.94 7.38 -56.78
C LYS A 1042 6.45 7.58 -57.09
N ILE A 1043 5.77 8.42 -56.31
CA ILE A 1043 4.35 8.74 -56.51
C ILE A 1043 4.20 10.26 -56.71
N PRO A 1044 3.59 10.75 -57.81
CA PRO A 1044 3.35 12.18 -58.06
C PRO A 1044 2.65 12.91 -56.90
N TYR A 1045 2.67 14.25 -56.92
CA TYR A 1045 1.95 15.11 -55.94
C TYR A 1045 2.34 14.93 -54.46
N LEU A 1046 3.62 14.62 -54.17
CA LEU A 1046 4.13 14.48 -52.81
C LEU A 1046 3.97 15.76 -51.97
N GLN A 1047 4.22 16.93 -52.56
CA GLN A 1047 4.14 18.20 -51.82
C GLN A 1047 2.71 18.55 -51.40
N ASP A 1048 1.73 18.19 -52.22
CA ASP A 1048 0.31 18.44 -51.91
C ASP A 1048 -0.21 17.41 -50.91
N TRP A 1049 0.23 16.16 -51.04
CA TRP A 1049 0.04 15.11 -50.02
C TRP A 1049 0.65 15.47 -48.65
N LEU A 1050 1.72 16.27 -48.58
CA LEU A 1050 2.33 16.80 -47.35
C LEU A 1050 1.69 18.09 -46.81
N LYS A 1051 0.70 18.67 -47.53
CA LYS A 1051 -0.08 19.84 -47.08
C LYS A 1051 -1.47 19.45 -46.61
N GLU A 1052 -2.10 18.49 -47.29
CA GLU A 1052 -3.49 18.11 -47.06
C GLU A 1052 -3.62 16.91 -46.11
N ASP A 1053 -4.58 16.96 -45.19
CA ASP A 1053 -4.83 15.91 -44.18
C ASP A 1053 -6.17 15.18 -44.35
N SER A 1054 -6.84 15.40 -45.49
CA SER A 1054 -8.11 14.78 -45.88
C SER A 1054 -8.09 13.25 -45.80
N GLU A 1055 -9.22 12.64 -45.43
CA GLU A 1055 -9.41 11.18 -45.53
C GLU A 1055 -10.08 10.85 -46.88
N GLY A 1056 -9.46 9.98 -47.68
CA GLY A 1056 -9.96 9.64 -49.02
C GLY A 1056 -8.86 9.29 -50.03
N ILE A 1057 -9.21 9.38 -51.31
CA ILE A 1057 -8.35 9.10 -52.47
C ILE A 1057 -7.81 10.42 -53.03
N GLN A 1058 -6.50 10.54 -53.17
CA GLN A 1058 -5.81 11.68 -53.78
C GLN A 1058 -5.98 11.68 -55.30
N PHE A 1059 -5.71 10.55 -55.95
CA PHE A 1059 -5.90 10.32 -57.39
C PHE A 1059 -5.83 8.83 -57.71
N TYR A 1060 -6.29 8.46 -58.90
CA TYR A 1060 -6.05 7.13 -59.48
C TYR A 1060 -4.79 7.19 -60.33
N ASN A 1061 -3.85 6.26 -60.12
CA ASN A 1061 -2.60 6.21 -60.86
C ASN A 1061 -2.65 5.08 -61.89
N ASP A 1062 -2.66 5.45 -63.17
CA ASP A 1062 -2.41 4.51 -64.25
C ASP A 1062 -0.94 4.04 -64.23
N TYR A 1063 -0.70 2.82 -64.67
CA TYR A 1063 0.62 2.16 -64.61
C TYR A 1063 1.66 2.82 -65.55
N SER A 1064 2.20 3.95 -65.12
CA SER A 1064 3.15 4.77 -65.89
C SER A 1064 4.57 4.20 -66.00
N SER A 1065 4.90 3.13 -65.26
CA SER A 1065 6.22 2.49 -65.30
C SER A 1065 6.16 0.99 -65.04
N SER A 1066 6.90 0.22 -65.84
CA SER A 1066 7.11 -1.23 -65.65
C SER A 1066 7.83 -1.57 -64.34
N ASP A 1067 8.55 -0.60 -63.76
CA ASP A 1067 9.31 -0.78 -62.53
C ASP A 1067 8.56 -0.28 -61.28
N TRP A 1068 7.31 0.19 -61.44
CA TRP A 1068 6.51 0.71 -60.34
C TRP A 1068 6.01 -0.41 -59.41
N GLU A 1069 6.38 -0.34 -58.13
CA GLU A 1069 6.05 -1.33 -57.11
C GLU A 1069 5.35 -0.69 -55.89
N PRO A 1070 4.06 -0.35 -56.01
CA PRO A 1070 3.27 0.21 -54.91
C PRO A 1070 2.98 -0.82 -53.81
N GLN A 1071 2.85 -0.31 -52.58
CA GLN A 1071 2.34 -1.04 -51.42
C GLN A 1071 0.91 -0.57 -51.12
N PHE A 1072 0.02 -1.49 -50.75
CA PHE A 1072 -1.41 -1.21 -50.69
C PHE A 1072 -2.17 -2.10 -49.68
N VAL A 1073 -3.40 -1.69 -49.39
CA VAL A 1073 -4.46 -2.54 -48.84
C VAL A 1073 -5.34 -3.04 -49.99
N SER A 1074 -5.72 -4.32 -49.96
CA SER A 1074 -6.63 -4.92 -50.96
C SER A 1074 -7.60 -5.91 -50.33
N LEU A 1075 -8.57 -6.36 -51.13
CA LEU A 1075 -9.31 -7.59 -50.85
C LEU A 1075 -8.36 -8.82 -50.93
N THR A 1076 -8.73 -9.92 -50.27
CA THR A 1076 -8.02 -11.21 -50.38
C THR A 1076 -8.06 -11.84 -51.77
N SER A 1077 -9.02 -11.42 -52.60
CA SER A 1077 -9.30 -11.91 -53.96
C SER A 1077 -8.29 -11.51 -55.04
N ILE A 1078 -7.31 -10.65 -54.72
CA ILE A 1078 -6.24 -10.31 -55.69
C ILE A 1078 -5.42 -11.55 -56.09
N PRO A 1079 -4.76 -11.57 -57.26
CA PRO A 1079 -3.93 -12.70 -57.68
C PRO A 1079 -2.87 -13.11 -56.64
N LEU A 1080 -2.43 -14.37 -56.71
CA LEU A 1080 -1.31 -14.84 -55.89
C LEU A 1080 0.02 -14.31 -56.43
N HIS A 1081 1.04 -14.19 -55.58
CA HIS A 1081 2.39 -13.84 -56.03
C HIS A 1081 2.93 -14.97 -56.92
N ASP A 1082 3.48 -14.66 -58.10
CA ASP A 1082 4.03 -15.69 -58.99
C ASP A 1082 5.31 -16.30 -58.38
N GLU A 1083 5.20 -17.57 -58.01
CA GLU A 1083 6.25 -18.35 -57.35
C GLU A 1083 7.39 -18.77 -58.30
N ALA A 1084 7.30 -18.47 -59.60
CA ALA A 1084 8.41 -18.64 -60.56
C ALA A 1084 9.45 -17.51 -60.45
N PHE A 1085 9.09 -16.34 -59.91
CA PHE A 1085 10.01 -15.23 -59.68
C PHE A 1085 10.72 -15.42 -58.35
N LEU A 1086 12.05 -15.51 -58.41
CA LEU A 1086 12.92 -15.76 -57.26
C LEU A 1086 13.42 -14.45 -56.63
N TYR A 1087 13.45 -14.40 -55.31
CA TYR A 1087 14.02 -13.28 -54.56
C TYR A 1087 15.54 -13.14 -54.86
N PRO A 1088 16.09 -11.93 -55.05
CA PRO A 1088 15.47 -10.60 -54.93
C PRO A 1088 15.26 -9.93 -56.31
N SER A 1089 14.69 -10.66 -57.27
CA SER A 1089 14.56 -10.23 -58.67
C SER A 1089 13.09 -10.19 -59.10
N LYS A 1090 12.49 -9.00 -59.00
CA LYS A 1090 11.10 -8.70 -59.39
C LYS A 1090 10.03 -9.56 -58.70
N ASP A 1091 10.36 -10.14 -57.55
CA ASP A 1091 9.49 -11.09 -56.83
C ASP A 1091 8.20 -10.43 -56.31
N ASN A 1092 8.25 -9.18 -55.84
CA ASN A 1092 7.03 -8.46 -55.46
C ASN A 1092 6.41 -7.67 -56.63
N THR A 1093 7.23 -7.16 -57.56
CA THR A 1093 6.78 -6.41 -58.74
C THR A 1093 5.85 -7.22 -59.66
N VAL A 1094 6.09 -8.53 -59.83
CA VAL A 1094 5.30 -9.39 -60.74
C VAL A 1094 3.80 -9.41 -60.41
N LEU A 1095 3.43 -9.38 -59.12
CA LEU A 1095 2.02 -9.32 -58.72
C LEU A 1095 1.35 -8.03 -59.24
N ARG A 1096 2.10 -6.92 -59.33
CA ARG A 1096 1.62 -5.65 -59.87
C ARG A 1096 1.43 -5.75 -61.39
N TRP A 1097 2.29 -6.45 -62.12
CA TRP A 1097 2.08 -6.70 -63.55
C TRP A 1097 0.83 -7.53 -63.80
N GLU A 1098 0.61 -8.61 -63.03
CA GLU A 1098 -0.59 -9.46 -63.17
C GLU A 1098 -1.87 -8.71 -62.78
N MET A 1099 -1.81 -7.83 -61.79
CA MET A 1099 -2.93 -6.97 -61.41
C MET A 1099 -3.27 -5.92 -62.47
N CYS A 1100 -2.28 -5.27 -63.08
CA CYS A 1100 -2.52 -4.40 -64.24
C CYS A 1100 -3.20 -5.20 -65.36
N ARG A 1101 -2.64 -6.36 -65.73
CA ARG A 1101 -3.15 -7.18 -66.83
C ARG A 1101 -4.56 -7.72 -66.56
N SER A 1102 -4.91 -8.01 -65.30
CA SER A 1102 -6.27 -8.39 -64.89
C SER A 1102 -7.24 -7.21 -64.69
N ASN A 1103 -6.85 -6.01 -65.13
CA ASN A 1103 -7.61 -4.76 -65.10
C ASN A 1103 -7.94 -4.28 -63.66
N PHE A 1104 -6.92 -4.19 -62.80
CA PHE A 1104 -7.01 -3.54 -61.50
C PHE A 1104 -6.56 -2.07 -61.54
N THR A 1105 -7.30 -1.18 -60.88
CA THR A 1105 -6.96 0.24 -60.71
C THR A 1105 -6.29 0.51 -59.35
N PHE A 1106 -5.51 1.59 -59.28
CA PHE A 1106 -4.63 1.89 -58.14
C PHE A 1106 -4.96 3.28 -57.58
N ALA A 1107 -5.74 3.31 -56.51
CA ALA A 1107 -6.18 4.53 -55.85
C ALA A 1107 -5.16 4.95 -54.79
N ILE A 1108 -4.49 6.09 -55.00
CA ILE A 1108 -3.52 6.65 -54.04
C ILE A 1108 -4.29 7.31 -52.90
N VAL A 1109 -4.04 6.95 -51.64
CA VAL A 1109 -4.74 7.54 -50.48
C VAL A 1109 -4.11 8.85 -49.99
N PHE A 1110 -4.96 9.79 -49.57
CA PHE A 1110 -4.52 11.09 -49.04
C PHE A 1110 -3.80 10.96 -47.71
N ASN A 1111 -4.32 10.17 -46.76
CA ASN A 1111 -3.72 10.02 -45.44
C ASN A 1111 -3.07 8.64 -45.28
N HIS A 1112 -2.11 8.53 -44.36
CA HIS A 1112 -1.28 7.34 -44.05
C HIS A 1112 -0.10 7.04 -44.97
N PHE A 1113 0.96 6.54 -44.32
CA PHE A 1113 2.19 6.09 -44.95
C PHE A 1113 2.80 4.92 -44.18
N MET A 1114 3.72 4.24 -44.86
CA MET A 1114 4.57 3.21 -44.32
C MET A 1114 6.04 3.68 -44.36
N TYR A 1115 6.89 3.20 -43.47
CA TYR A 1115 8.31 3.49 -43.50
C TYR A 1115 9.16 2.25 -43.24
N HIS A 1116 10.26 2.14 -43.97
CA HIS A 1116 11.31 1.18 -43.73
C HIS A 1116 12.35 1.79 -42.79
N ARG A 1117 12.75 1.03 -41.77
CA ARG A 1117 13.71 1.49 -40.77
C ARG A 1117 15.16 1.26 -41.22
N GLY A 1118 15.98 2.31 -41.13
CA GLY A 1118 17.37 2.33 -41.59
C GLY A 1118 17.48 2.42 -43.11
N PHE A 1119 18.54 3.08 -43.58
CA PHE A 1119 18.93 3.04 -44.99
C PHE A 1119 19.66 1.72 -45.29
N LYS A 1120 19.29 1.05 -46.39
CA LYS A 1120 19.96 -0.19 -46.81
C LYS A 1120 21.44 0.07 -47.10
N PRO A 1121 22.40 -0.59 -46.40
CA PRO A 1121 23.82 -0.30 -46.60
C PRO A 1121 24.30 -0.70 -48.00
N LEU A 1122 25.21 0.09 -48.59
CA LEU A 1122 25.81 -0.17 -49.92
C LEU A 1122 26.39 -1.59 -50.07
N LYS A 1123 26.91 -2.17 -48.97
CA LYS A 1123 27.41 -3.56 -48.93
C LYS A 1123 26.31 -4.59 -49.18
N VAL A 1124 25.10 -4.34 -48.67
CA VAL A 1124 23.93 -5.21 -48.89
C VAL A 1124 23.43 -5.09 -50.32
N HIS A 1125 23.37 -3.88 -50.89
CA HIS A 1125 23.04 -3.68 -52.31
C HIS A 1125 23.97 -4.50 -53.23
N ARG A 1126 25.29 -4.39 -53.07
CA ARG A 1126 26.27 -5.18 -53.84
C ARG A 1126 26.10 -6.70 -53.70
N LEU A 1127 25.58 -7.19 -52.57
CA LEU A 1127 25.26 -8.61 -52.38
C LEU A 1127 23.96 -9.01 -53.09
N LEU A 1128 22.93 -8.18 -53.04
CA LEU A 1128 21.66 -8.38 -53.76
C LEU A 1128 21.88 -8.38 -55.28
N ASP A 1129 22.74 -7.50 -55.80
CA ASP A 1129 23.06 -7.46 -57.24
C ASP A 1129 23.82 -8.70 -57.69
N LYS A 1130 24.77 -9.19 -56.90
CA LYS A 1130 25.41 -10.50 -57.13
C LYS A 1130 24.41 -11.66 -57.06
N ALA A 1131 23.40 -11.59 -56.18
CA ALA A 1131 22.32 -12.58 -56.13
C ALA A 1131 21.44 -12.53 -57.39
N ARG A 1132 21.02 -11.34 -57.85
CA ARG A 1132 20.27 -11.14 -59.10
C ARG A 1132 21.04 -11.68 -60.31
N MET A 1133 22.34 -11.41 -60.41
CA MET A 1133 23.18 -11.98 -61.47
C MET A 1133 23.17 -13.52 -61.46
N LYS A 1134 23.21 -14.15 -60.28
CA LYS A 1134 23.19 -15.61 -60.14
C LYS A 1134 21.87 -16.26 -60.62
N ILE A 1135 20.73 -15.57 -60.47
CA ILE A 1135 19.40 -16.06 -60.90
C ILE A 1135 18.94 -15.54 -62.26
N ARG A 1136 19.74 -14.72 -62.95
CA ARG A 1136 19.33 -14.02 -64.18
C ARG A 1136 18.76 -14.93 -65.27
N LYS A 1137 19.30 -16.16 -65.41
CA LYS A 1137 18.78 -17.16 -66.36
C LYS A 1137 17.37 -17.64 -65.98
N GLN A 1138 17.15 -17.94 -64.70
CA GLN A 1138 15.86 -18.33 -64.15
C GLN A 1138 14.84 -17.18 -64.27
N THR A 1139 15.22 -15.95 -63.90
CA THR A 1139 14.36 -14.76 -64.05
C THR A 1139 13.96 -14.54 -65.51
N LYS A 1140 14.89 -14.66 -66.47
CA LYS A 1140 14.55 -14.54 -67.90
C LYS A 1140 13.56 -15.62 -68.38
N SER A 1141 13.68 -16.85 -67.87
CA SER A 1141 12.74 -17.92 -68.17
C SER A 1141 11.34 -17.66 -67.58
N ALA A 1142 11.28 -17.30 -66.29
CA ALA A 1142 10.04 -16.95 -65.60
C ALA A 1142 9.33 -15.77 -66.27
N TYR A 1143 10.07 -14.74 -66.66
CA TYR A 1143 9.58 -13.59 -67.43
C TYR A 1143 8.93 -13.99 -68.76
N LEU A 1144 9.58 -14.85 -69.55
CA LEU A 1144 9.05 -15.28 -70.85
C LEU A 1144 7.78 -16.15 -70.69
N ALA A 1145 7.75 -17.00 -69.67
CA ALA A 1145 6.57 -17.80 -69.32
C ALA A 1145 5.42 -16.91 -68.82
N PHE A 1146 5.73 -15.89 -68.00
CA PHE A 1146 4.77 -14.94 -67.46
C PHE A 1146 4.09 -14.11 -68.57
N ASN A 1147 4.85 -13.48 -69.46
CA ASN A 1147 4.27 -12.68 -70.54
C ASN A 1147 3.38 -13.55 -71.44
N ARG A 1148 3.84 -14.75 -71.85
CA ARG A 1148 3.01 -15.70 -72.60
C ARG A 1148 1.70 -16.05 -71.87
N ARG A 1149 1.75 -16.25 -70.55
CA ARG A 1149 0.55 -16.51 -69.74
C ARG A 1149 -0.39 -15.29 -69.70
N MET A 1150 0.16 -14.09 -69.50
CA MET A 1150 -0.63 -12.85 -69.43
C MET A 1150 -1.26 -12.48 -70.76
N ASP A 1151 -0.54 -12.65 -71.88
CA ASP A 1151 -1.05 -12.37 -73.23
C ASP A 1151 -2.16 -13.33 -73.66
N LEU A 1152 -2.14 -14.58 -73.16
CA LEU A 1152 -3.22 -15.55 -73.35
C LEU A 1152 -4.43 -15.31 -72.43
N LEU A 1153 -4.21 -14.94 -71.17
CA LEU A 1153 -5.30 -14.73 -70.20
C LEU A 1153 -5.97 -13.36 -70.32
N TYR A 1154 -5.21 -12.34 -70.75
CA TYR A 1154 -5.63 -10.93 -70.75
C TYR A 1154 -5.17 -10.23 -72.04
N PRO A 1155 -5.74 -10.57 -73.21
CA PRO A 1155 -5.35 -9.97 -74.48
C PRO A 1155 -5.69 -8.46 -74.55
N GLU A 1156 -6.80 -8.05 -73.94
CA GLU A 1156 -7.31 -6.66 -73.95
C GLU A 1156 -6.38 -5.65 -73.27
N THR A 1157 -5.48 -6.11 -72.39
CA THR A 1157 -4.57 -5.25 -71.60
C THR A 1157 -3.12 -5.29 -72.08
N ILE A 1158 -2.84 -5.89 -73.25
CA ILE A 1158 -1.49 -6.00 -73.83
C ILE A 1158 -0.82 -4.64 -74.01
N ASP A 1159 -1.57 -3.66 -74.53
CA ASP A 1159 -1.05 -2.32 -74.86
C ASP A 1159 -1.38 -1.26 -73.80
N LEU A 1160 -2.29 -1.58 -72.86
CA LEU A 1160 -2.62 -0.72 -71.71
C LEU A 1160 -1.58 -0.81 -70.58
N CYS A 1161 -0.99 -1.99 -70.37
CA CYS A 1161 -0.06 -2.24 -69.27
C CYS A 1161 1.40 -2.19 -69.72
N PRO A 1162 2.30 -1.54 -68.95
CA PRO A 1162 3.70 -1.43 -69.32
C PRO A 1162 4.34 -2.82 -69.36
N LYS A 1163 4.90 -3.18 -70.51
CA LYS A 1163 5.63 -4.46 -70.67
C LYS A 1163 6.75 -4.53 -69.63
N PRO A 1164 6.83 -5.62 -68.83
CA PRO A 1164 7.85 -5.78 -67.80
C PRO A 1164 9.28 -5.54 -68.32
N ARG A 1165 10.19 -5.05 -67.47
CA ARG A 1165 11.62 -4.85 -67.82
C ARG A 1165 12.52 -5.79 -67.01
N LEU A 1166 13.56 -6.31 -67.65
CA LEU A 1166 14.39 -7.45 -67.22
C LEU A 1166 15.79 -7.05 -66.76
#